data_AF-A0A9P0H8X6-F1
#
_entry.id   AF-A0A9P0H8X6-F1
#
_cell.length_a   1.000
_cell.length_b   1.000
_cell.length_c   1.000
_cell.angle_alpha   90.00
_cell.angle_beta   90.00
_cell.angle_gamma   90.00
#
_symmetry.space_group_name_H-M   'P 1'
#
loop_
_entity.id
_entity.type
_entity.pdbx_description
1 polymer ?
#
loop_
_entity_poly.entity_id
_entity_poly.type
_entity_poly.pdbx_seq_one_letter_code
_entity_poly.pdbx_strand_id
1 'polypeptide(L)'
;MTFTHYMKLVPAECDEKTRNYIEGKLNELDASIRLLKIKCGMCKVDRAMFKENREILAANLRTKFPNSMVLLKGNDLIISPDCSFCFQQDSYFYWAFGVEKPNLWGAVDVETAKSYIFLDCHVNKNISWKKKYKIDKVVPLSDMKQEISKLGRNIFLVLSNMDEEKFNKMSDNKIVSIFATCGIWMCNTVLTPIFNECRMVKSLEEQTIMAVAANLNSEGMVYVLRNMRPGLTGYSLGALFDLYTMSSALHVSRARPISCLAGDKLFCLDHRQSTFHLTDNLKSGGLCILDMGIAMRNYRTNLIVTVPVNGIFSDSQAIIYNIVLEMMSVMLDQLKPGIKFAQVANAVRKKMVTLMIQNFILEGTIDDIIDSGICDLFYPHGIGHFMGIDFYDCVDETDIQSKENNGVPSIHHLVAKEGMILALNSELFINELMIKKWLKTSAGVHLQSRYLTSYFGLAARIQDIVVIESHSVKLMSNLPRTIEDIQKTMSDKTDIPFKTPRICRSIERNTPETGKFPVSKRRETNSEIFVDGDSGYSVLKLRCDYEPKDEKRLDLYKALNVIKEIREWKPMKYLNQIMEEVYEYPAKIPNLLELVMIPLIPHRRRPKFLPFPMATSSTEARGKFREGGYGCPYFDWNENFESCMAIQETCLEE
;
A
#
# COMPACT_ATOMS: atom_id res chain seq x y z
N MET A 1 14.78 21.01 -11.64
CA MET A 1 15.10 22.02 -10.61
C MET A 1 14.50 21.56 -9.28
N THR A 2 15.19 21.78 -8.16
CA THR A 2 14.77 21.32 -6.82
C THR A 2 13.88 22.35 -6.12
N PHE A 3 13.09 21.95 -5.11
CA PHE A 3 12.32 22.87 -4.25
C PHE A 3 13.16 24.06 -3.76
N THR A 4 14.38 23.78 -3.29
CA THR A 4 15.35 24.80 -2.84
C THR A 4 15.73 25.80 -3.94
N HIS A 5 15.69 25.38 -5.21
CA HIS A 5 15.95 26.27 -6.34
C HIS A 5 14.77 27.23 -6.55
N TYR A 6 13.53 26.75 -6.48
CA TYR A 6 12.36 27.62 -6.59
C TYR A 6 12.19 28.57 -5.41
N MET A 7 12.51 28.12 -4.19
CA MET A 7 12.45 28.98 -3.00
C MET A 7 13.45 30.13 -3.03
N LYS A 8 14.59 29.97 -3.71
CA LYS A 8 15.56 31.06 -3.93
C LYS A 8 15.06 32.11 -4.92
N LEU A 9 14.02 31.81 -5.70
CA LEU A 9 13.39 32.72 -6.64
C LEU A 9 12.26 33.53 -5.99
N VAL A 10 11.86 33.20 -4.75
CA VAL A 10 10.86 33.97 -4.00
C VAL A 10 11.54 35.23 -3.43
N PRO A 11 11.11 36.45 -3.83
CA PRO A 11 11.72 37.69 -3.34
C PRO A 11 11.68 37.82 -1.82
N ALA A 12 12.71 38.41 -1.22
CA ALA A 12 12.80 38.61 0.22
C ALA A 12 11.66 39.49 0.77
N GLU A 13 11.14 40.41 -0.06
CA GLU A 13 10.08 41.37 0.24
C GLU A 13 8.66 40.78 0.20
N CYS A 14 8.53 39.49 -0.13
CA CYS A 14 7.23 38.79 -0.16
C CYS A 14 6.64 38.69 1.25
N ASP A 15 5.38 39.11 1.42
CA ASP A 15 4.69 39.00 2.72
C ASP A 15 4.56 37.53 3.18
N GLU A 16 4.49 37.34 4.49
CA GLU A 16 4.51 36.01 5.12
C GLU A 16 3.37 35.11 4.62
N LYS A 17 2.18 35.69 4.39
CA LYS A 17 1.01 34.95 3.91
C LYS A 17 1.22 34.42 2.49
N THR A 18 1.80 35.24 1.62
CA THR A 18 2.12 34.89 0.24
C THR A 18 3.27 33.90 0.18
N ARG A 19 4.30 34.07 1.02
CA ARG A 19 5.41 33.13 1.13
C ARG A 19 4.93 31.74 1.55
N ASN A 20 4.10 31.65 2.58
CA ASN A 20 3.51 30.40 3.05
C ASN A 20 2.63 29.74 1.97
N TYR A 21 1.89 30.53 1.20
CA TYR A 21 1.10 30.02 0.08
C TYR A 21 1.98 29.43 -1.04
N ILE A 22 3.06 30.13 -1.43
CA ILE A 22 4.02 29.65 -2.44
C ILE A 22 4.73 28.39 -1.96
N GLU A 23 5.18 28.35 -0.71
CA GLU A 23 5.77 27.16 -0.09
C GLU A 23 4.79 25.98 -0.12
N GLY A 24 3.52 26.21 0.25
CA GLY A 24 2.47 25.21 0.13
C GLY A 24 2.32 24.66 -1.29
N LYS A 25 2.26 25.53 -2.30
CA LYS A 25 2.14 25.11 -3.71
C LYS A 25 3.38 24.42 -4.25
N LEU A 26 4.57 24.84 -3.85
CA LEU A 26 5.81 24.15 -4.21
C LEU A 26 5.90 22.77 -3.54
N ASN A 27 5.43 22.63 -2.31
CA ASN A 27 5.32 21.34 -1.62
C ASN A 27 4.31 20.41 -2.32
N GLU A 28 3.14 20.92 -2.74
CA GLU A 28 2.17 20.17 -3.53
C GLU A 28 2.76 19.70 -4.89
N LEU A 29 3.51 20.57 -5.57
CA LEU A 29 4.17 20.25 -6.84
C LEU A 29 5.28 19.22 -6.66
N ASP A 30 6.12 19.37 -5.63
CA ASP A 30 7.19 18.42 -5.33
C ASP A 30 6.61 17.05 -4.97
N ALA A 31 5.55 17.01 -4.15
CA ALA A 31 4.81 15.78 -3.86
C ALA A 31 4.25 15.15 -5.15
N SER A 32 3.64 15.93 -6.04
CA SER A 32 3.11 15.45 -7.32
C SER A 32 4.19 14.89 -8.25
N ILE A 33 5.35 15.54 -8.31
CA ILE A 33 6.51 15.05 -9.07
C ILE A 33 7.08 13.77 -8.44
N ARG A 34 7.14 13.67 -7.10
CA ARG A 34 7.53 12.44 -6.41
C ARG A 34 6.56 11.31 -6.71
N LEU A 35 5.24 11.55 -6.64
CA LEU A 35 4.20 10.60 -7.02
C LEU A 35 4.41 10.07 -8.45
N LEU A 36 4.64 10.97 -9.42
CA LEU A 36 4.91 10.59 -10.81
C LEU A 36 6.18 9.75 -10.94
N LYS A 37 7.26 10.14 -10.28
CA LYS A 37 8.50 9.37 -10.29
C LYS A 37 8.33 8.00 -9.66
N ILE A 38 7.56 7.86 -8.58
CA ILE A 38 7.29 6.55 -7.96
C ILE A 38 6.45 5.71 -8.93
N LYS A 39 5.38 6.27 -9.53
CA LYS A 39 4.56 5.57 -10.55
C LYS A 39 5.39 5.09 -11.75
N CYS A 40 6.40 5.84 -12.17
CA CYS A 40 7.31 5.45 -13.24
C CYS A 40 8.45 4.49 -12.80
N GLY A 41 8.47 4.04 -11.55
CA GLY A 41 9.57 3.24 -10.99
C GLY A 41 10.90 4.01 -10.85
N MET A 42 10.86 5.33 -11.02
CA MET A 42 12.02 6.22 -11.09
C MET A 42 12.40 6.87 -9.74
N CYS A 43 11.49 6.91 -8.75
CA CYS A 43 11.81 7.49 -7.43
C CYS A 43 12.20 6.44 -6.40
N LYS A 44 13.44 6.57 -5.91
CA LYS A 44 13.91 5.97 -4.66
C LYS A 44 13.27 6.73 -3.49
N VAL A 45 12.84 6.02 -2.44
CA VAL A 45 12.43 6.66 -1.18
C VAL A 45 13.58 7.52 -0.68
N ASP A 46 13.28 8.77 -0.31
CA ASP A 46 14.26 9.59 0.36
C ASP A 46 14.52 9.05 1.76
N ARG A 47 15.69 8.42 1.93
CA ARG A 47 16.08 7.83 3.20
C ARG A 47 16.43 8.88 4.26
N ALA A 48 16.45 10.17 3.91
CA ALA A 48 16.52 11.27 4.87
C ALA A 48 15.33 11.28 5.84
N MET A 49 14.13 10.88 5.39
CA MET A 49 12.93 10.73 6.23
C MET A 49 13.19 9.89 7.48
N PHE A 50 13.89 8.76 7.36
CA PHE A 50 14.19 7.90 8.51
C PHE A 50 15.15 8.57 9.52
N LYS A 51 16.02 9.48 9.05
CA LYS A 51 16.85 10.28 9.95
C LYS A 51 16.01 11.31 10.70
N GLU A 52 15.13 12.02 10.00
CA GLU A 52 14.19 12.98 10.59
C GLU A 52 13.29 12.31 11.64
N ASN A 53 12.77 11.11 11.34
CA ASN A 53 12.01 10.28 12.28
C ASN A 53 12.77 10.04 13.60
N ARG A 54 14.06 9.71 13.54
CA ARG A 54 14.89 9.52 14.74
C ARG A 54 15.12 10.82 15.50
N GLU A 55 15.27 11.94 14.81
CA GLU A 55 15.42 13.25 15.43
C GLU A 55 14.14 13.67 16.16
N ILE A 56 12.97 13.43 15.55
CA ILE A 56 11.64 13.66 16.17
C ILE A 56 11.47 12.77 17.40
N LEU A 57 11.78 11.49 17.29
CA LEU A 57 11.69 10.55 18.42
C LEU A 57 12.61 10.98 19.56
N ALA A 58 13.87 11.29 19.26
CA ALA A 58 14.83 11.76 20.26
C ALA A 58 14.36 13.06 20.91
N ALA A 59 13.82 14.02 20.15
CA ALA A 59 13.31 15.27 20.69
C ALA A 59 12.14 15.06 21.68
N ASN A 60 11.19 14.18 21.35
CA ASN A 60 10.05 13.87 22.23
C ASN A 60 10.47 13.12 23.50
N LEU A 61 11.54 12.32 23.42
CA LEU A 61 12.09 11.60 24.57
C LEU A 61 12.98 12.49 25.45
N ARG A 62 13.71 13.44 24.85
CA ARG A 62 14.74 14.23 25.55
C ARG A 62 14.20 15.05 26.71
N THR A 63 12.95 15.49 26.65
CA THR A 63 12.34 16.26 27.76
C THR A 63 12.16 15.42 29.02
N LYS A 64 11.88 14.12 28.88
CA LYS A 64 11.60 13.21 30.00
C LYS A 64 12.78 12.29 30.33
N PHE A 65 13.60 11.93 29.34
CA PHE A 65 14.68 10.94 29.45
C PHE A 65 15.96 11.38 28.70
N PRO A 66 16.55 12.55 29.03
CA PRO A 66 17.69 13.09 28.28
C PRO A 66 18.93 12.20 28.30
N ASN A 67 19.19 11.47 29.39
CA ASN A 67 20.34 10.55 29.51
C ASN A 67 19.95 9.09 29.26
N SER A 68 19.25 8.83 28.16
CA SER A 68 18.77 7.50 27.80
C SER A 68 19.12 7.12 26.36
N MET A 69 18.99 5.82 26.07
CA MET A 69 19.18 5.26 24.74
C MET A 69 17.96 4.45 24.33
N VAL A 70 17.43 4.70 23.14
CA VAL A 70 16.43 3.81 22.53
C VAL A 70 17.15 2.59 21.98
N LEU A 71 16.63 1.40 22.24
CA LEU A 71 17.15 0.15 21.69
C LEU A 71 16.03 -0.67 21.05
N LEU A 72 16.18 -0.98 19.77
CA LEU A 72 15.22 -1.72 18.94
C LEU A 72 15.85 -2.98 18.36
N LYS A 73 15.12 -4.09 18.43
CA LYS A 73 15.44 -5.33 17.73
C LYS A 73 14.68 -5.34 16.40
N GLY A 74 15.39 -5.52 15.29
CA GLY A 74 14.78 -5.82 14.00
C GLY A 74 14.39 -7.30 13.92
N ASN A 75 13.41 -7.63 13.07
CA ASN A 75 12.95 -9.01 12.87
C ASN A 75 14.07 -9.93 12.39
N ASP A 76 13.98 -11.18 12.82
CA ASP A 76 14.85 -12.25 12.33
C ASP A 76 14.31 -12.86 11.03
N LEU A 77 15.19 -13.48 10.25
CA LEU A 77 14.75 -14.21 9.07
C LEU A 77 14.11 -15.53 9.51
N ILE A 78 12.83 -15.72 9.20
CA ILE A 78 12.16 -17.00 9.40
C ILE A 78 12.60 -17.96 8.29
N ILE A 79 13.44 -18.92 8.66
CA ILE A 79 13.97 -19.95 7.77
C ILE A 79 13.29 -21.29 8.12
N SER A 80 12.59 -21.87 7.16
CA SER A 80 12.25 -23.30 7.15
C SER A 80 13.42 -24.05 6.49
N PRO A 81 13.68 -25.34 6.80
CA PRO A 81 14.85 -26.06 6.30
C PRO A 81 15.13 -25.90 4.80
N ASP A 82 14.07 -25.80 3.98
CA ASP A 82 14.17 -25.72 2.52
C ASP A 82 13.50 -24.46 1.92
N CYS A 83 12.95 -23.55 2.73
CA CYS A 83 12.16 -22.39 2.26
C CYS A 83 12.35 -21.16 3.15
N SER A 84 12.42 -19.97 2.55
CA SER A 84 12.36 -18.69 3.28
C SER A 84 11.07 -17.96 2.94
N PHE A 85 10.43 -17.38 3.96
CA PHE A 85 9.35 -16.43 3.72
C PHE A 85 9.92 -15.10 3.23
N CYS A 86 9.11 -14.32 2.53
CA CYS A 86 9.47 -12.93 2.21
C CYS A 86 9.73 -12.18 3.53
N PHE A 87 10.95 -11.66 3.69
CA PHE A 87 11.33 -10.95 4.90
C PHE A 87 10.53 -9.67 5.07
N GLN A 88 9.97 -9.47 6.25
CA GLN A 88 9.31 -8.23 6.66
C GLN A 88 9.95 -7.73 7.95
N GLN A 89 10.32 -6.45 7.96
CA GLN A 89 10.95 -5.81 9.11
C GLN A 89 9.92 -5.49 10.20
N ASP A 90 10.39 -5.39 11.45
CA ASP A 90 9.61 -4.81 12.55
C ASP A 90 9.21 -3.35 12.22
N SER A 91 7.98 -2.97 12.53
CA SER A 91 7.41 -1.69 12.12
C SER A 91 8.09 -0.50 12.78
N TYR A 92 8.45 -0.61 14.07
CA TYR A 92 9.15 0.45 14.80
C TYR A 92 10.59 0.58 14.30
N PHE A 93 11.27 -0.55 14.09
CA PHE A 93 12.61 -0.59 13.53
C PHE A 93 12.65 -0.01 12.11
N TYR A 94 11.67 -0.37 11.26
CA TYR A 94 11.58 0.16 9.91
C TYR A 94 11.32 1.66 9.91
N TRP A 95 10.42 2.16 10.75
CA TRP A 95 10.14 3.60 10.86
C TRP A 95 11.38 4.42 11.26
N ALA A 96 12.23 3.87 12.15
CA ALA A 96 13.44 4.56 12.60
C ALA A 96 14.62 4.44 11.62
N PHE A 97 14.77 3.32 10.92
CA PHE A 97 16.00 3.04 10.15
C PHE A 97 15.79 2.80 8.65
N GLY A 98 14.58 2.42 8.22
CA GLY A 98 14.27 2.10 6.83
C GLY A 98 15.02 0.89 6.28
N VAL A 99 15.51 0.02 7.16
CA VAL A 99 16.38 -1.12 6.81
C VAL A 99 15.56 -2.40 6.63
N GLU A 100 15.71 -3.02 5.46
CA GLU A 100 15.00 -4.25 5.05
C GLU A 100 15.92 -5.47 5.13
N LYS A 101 16.75 -5.54 6.17
CA LYS A 101 17.66 -6.65 6.42
C LYS A 101 17.35 -7.31 7.78
N PRO A 102 17.38 -8.65 7.86
CA PRO A 102 17.09 -9.37 9.09
C PRO A 102 18.24 -9.31 10.09
N ASN A 103 17.98 -9.74 11.32
CA ASN A 103 18.99 -10.03 12.35
C ASN A 103 19.81 -8.79 12.76
N LEU A 104 19.13 -7.65 12.90
CA LEU A 104 19.77 -6.38 13.26
C LEU A 104 19.31 -5.89 14.64
N TRP A 105 20.17 -5.09 15.25
CA TRP A 105 19.80 -4.20 16.35
C TRP A 105 20.06 -2.75 15.93
N GLY A 106 19.26 -1.85 16.47
CA GLY A 106 19.35 -0.43 16.19
C GLY A 106 19.20 0.36 17.46
N ALA A 107 19.97 1.43 17.60
CA ALA A 107 19.87 2.28 18.76
C ALA A 107 19.92 3.77 18.40
N VAL A 108 19.26 4.58 19.21
CA VAL A 108 19.22 6.04 19.06
C VAL A 108 19.58 6.67 20.40
N ASP A 109 20.64 7.46 20.41
CA ASP A 109 20.99 8.29 21.56
C ASP A 109 20.00 9.44 21.70
N VAL A 110 19.28 9.53 22.81
CA VAL A 110 18.21 10.53 22.97
C VAL A 110 18.76 11.96 23.05
N GLU A 111 19.93 12.13 23.67
CA GLU A 111 20.56 13.44 23.81
C GLU A 111 21.03 13.98 22.47
N THR A 112 21.77 13.17 21.71
CA THR A 112 22.42 13.64 20.47
C THR A 112 21.67 13.28 19.19
N ALA A 113 20.58 12.50 19.28
CA ALA A 113 19.87 11.88 18.14
C ALA A 113 20.77 10.99 17.25
N LYS A 114 21.94 10.56 17.74
CA LYS A 114 22.88 9.76 16.96
C LYS A 114 22.37 8.34 16.85
N SER A 115 22.51 7.79 15.66
CA SER A 115 21.97 6.49 15.27
C SER A 115 23.06 5.42 15.11
N TYR A 116 22.76 4.24 15.63
CA TYR A 116 23.65 3.08 15.65
C TYR A 116 22.91 1.89 15.05
N ILE A 117 23.59 1.13 14.17
CA ILE A 117 23.15 -0.20 13.77
C ILE A 117 24.21 -1.21 14.21
N PHE A 118 23.76 -2.29 14.84
CA PHE A 118 24.56 -3.45 15.19
C PHE A 118 24.16 -4.62 14.30
N LEU A 119 25.15 -5.21 13.64
CA LEU A 119 24.96 -6.27 12.65
C LEU A 119 26.05 -7.33 12.76
N ASP A 120 25.75 -8.57 12.39
CA ASP A 120 26.78 -9.58 12.28
C ASP A 120 27.73 -9.23 11.12
N CYS A 121 29.03 -9.41 11.31
CA CYS A 121 30.10 -9.06 10.38
C CYS A 121 30.00 -9.77 9.02
N HIS A 122 29.18 -10.82 8.93
CA HIS A 122 28.83 -11.55 7.70
C HIS A 122 27.73 -10.88 6.87
N VAL A 123 27.01 -9.89 7.42
CA VAL A 123 25.96 -9.14 6.70
C VAL A 123 26.61 -8.15 5.72
N ASN A 124 26.88 -8.66 4.51
CA ASN A 124 27.25 -7.96 3.28
C ASN A 124 28.10 -6.68 3.44
N LYS A 125 29.44 -6.86 3.48
CA LYS A 125 30.45 -5.80 3.63
C LYS A 125 30.43 -4.73 2.52
N ASN A 126 29.75 -4.99 1.40
CA ASN A 126 29.76 -4.13 0.21
C ASN A 126 28.75 -2.97 0.28
N ILE A 127 27.91 -2.89 1.32
CA ILE A 127 26.93 -1.81 1.48
C ILE A 127 27.55 -0.67 2.30
N SER A 128 27.59 0.55 1.74
CA SER A 128 27.85 1.77 2.52
C SER A 128 26.64 2.12 3.39
N TRP A 129 26.47 1.40 4.49
CA TRP A 129 25.34 1.51 5.42
C TRP A 129 25.09 2.95 5.89
N LYS A 130 26.16 3.67 6.25
CA LYS A 130 26.10 5.08 6.68
C LYS A 130 25.50 5.98 5.60
N LYS A 131 26.00 5.88 4.36
CA LYS A 131 25.54 6.72 3.24
C LYS A 131 24.12 6.35 2.82
N LYS A 132 23.83 5.06 2.73
CA LYS A 132 22.54 4.52 2.26
C LYS A 132 21.41 4.81 3.24
N TYR A 133 21.54 4.43 4.50
CA TYR A 133 20.47 4.52 5.51
C TYR A 133 20.60 5.73 6.43
N LYS A 134 21.55 6.63 6.15
CA LYS A 134 21.82 7.84 6.94
C LYS A 134 22.11 7.51 8.41
N ILE A 135 22.82 6.42 8.65
CA ILE A 135 23.21 5.96 9.99
C ILE A 135 24.56 6.58 10.37
N ASP A 136 24.70 7.04 11.61
CA ASP A 136 25.92 7.69 12.09
C ASP A 136 27.04 6.67 12.38
N LYS A 137 26.69 5.57 13.04
CA LYS A 137 27.64 4.50 13.40
C LYS A 137 27.11 3.11 13.11
N VAL A 138 27.97 2.27 12.53
CA VAL A 138 27.69 0.87 12.22
C VAL A 138 28.74 0.04 12.93
N VAL A 139 28.29 -0.95 13.68
CA VAL A 139 29.11 -1.64 14.67
C VAL A 139 28.87 -3.14 14.54
N PRO A 140 29.91 -4.00 14.61
CA PRO A 140 29.70 -5.43 14.72
C PRO A 140 28.85 -5.77 15.95
N LEU A 141 27.93 -6.72 15.82
CA LEU A 141 27.06 -7.13 16.93
C LEU A 141 27.86 -7.63 18.14
N SER A 142 29.03 -8.25 17.90
CA SER A 142 29.99 -8.65 18.95
C SER A 142 30.45 -7.50 19.82
N ASP A 143 30.51 -6.28 19.26
CA ASP A 143 31.13 -5.10 19.88
C ASP A 143 30.06 -4.16 20.48
N MET A 144 28.78 -4.52 20.35
CA MET A 144 27.64 -3.75 20.84
C MET A 144 27.80 -3.37 22.33
N LYS A 145 28.18 -4.34 23.19
CA LYS A 145 28.41 -4.10 24.62
C LYS A 145 29.45 -3.02 24.86
N GLN A 146 30.60 -3.15 24.20
CA GLN A 146 31.71 -2.24 24.38
C GLN A 146 31.35 -0.83 23.89
N GLU A 147 30.66 -0.75 22.75
CA GLU A 147 30.26 0.52 22.17
C GLU A 147 29.22 1.25 23.02
N ILE A 148 28.17 0.53 23.45
CA ILE A 148 27.13 1.09 24.30
C ILE A 148 27.70 1.57 25.64
N SER A 149 28.63 0.79 26.24
CA SER A 149 29.26 1.17 27.51
C SER A 149 30.06 2.47 27.41
N LYS A 150 30.65 2.78 26.25
CA LYS A 150 31.39 4.04 26.02
C LYS A 150 30.49 5.28 26.01
N LEU A 151 29.20 5.12 25.74
CA LEU A 151 28.25 6.24 25.68
C LEU A 151 27.81 6.71 27.07
N GLY A 152 28.01 5.90 28.13
CA GLY A 152 27.69 6.29 29.51
C GLY A 152 26.20 6.51 29.77
N ARG A 153 25.32 5.83 29.02
CA ARG A 153 23.86 5.91 29.20
C ARG A 153 23.39 4.90 30.24
N ASN A 154 22.56 5.37 31.17
CA ASN A 154 22.11 4.56 32.31
C ASN A 154 20.70 4.00 32.14
N ILE A 155 19.94 4.48 31.14
CA ILE A 155 18.55 4.09 30.90
C ILE A 155 18.40 3.64 29.45
N PHE A 156 17.80 2.46 29.24
CA PHE A 156 17.48 1.94 27.91
C PHE A 156 15.98 1.84 27.77
N LEU A 157 15.48 2.54 26.76
CA LEU A 157 14.09 2.54 26.40
C LEU A 157 13.90 1.45 25.34
N VAL A 158 13.06 0.47 25.65
CA VAL A 158 12.71 -0.65 24.76
C VAL A 158 11.20 -0.67 24.55
N LEU A 159 10.73 -1.41 23.54
CA LEU A 159 9.29 -1.55 23.26
C LEU A 159 8.58 -2.30 24.40
N SER A 160 7.30 -2.00 24.60
CA SER A 160 6.44 -2.57 25.67
C SER A 160 6.31 -4.08 25.65
N ASN A 161 6.34 -4.69 24.46
CA ASN A 161 6.31 -6.14 24.29
C ASN A 161 7.65 -6.82 24.63
N MET A 162 8.71 -6.05 24.88
CA MET A 162 10.02 -6.52 25.31
C MET A 162 10.11 -6.42 26.84
N ASP A 163 9.94 -7.55 27.51
CA ASP A 163 10.27 -7.72 28.92
C ASP A 163 11.69 -8.31 29.08
N GLU A 164 12.19 -8.35 30.32
CA GLU A 164 13.52 -8.91 30.60
C GLU A 164 13.65 -10.35 30.13
N GLU A 165 12.61 -11.17 30.27
CA GLU A 165 12.66 -12.60 29.89
C GLU A 165 12.78 -12.79 28.36
N LYS A 166 11.98 -12.07 27.58
CA LYS A 166 12.03 -12.07 26.11
C LYS A 166 13.32 -11.46 25.61
N PHE A 167 13.74 -10.35 26.20
CA PHE A 167 15.04 -9.77 25.90
C PHE A 167 16.16 -10.79 26.15
N ASN A 168 16.10 -11.51 27.26
CA ASN A 168 17.07 -12.53 27.63
C ASN A 168 17.11 -13.71 26.65
N LYS A 169 15.95 -14.11 26.11
CA LYS A 169 15.85 -15.19 25.11
C LYS A 169 16.31 -14.76 23.72
N MET A 170 16.11 -13.50 23.34
CA MET A 170 16.41 -12.97 22.00
C MET A 170 17.87 -12.54 21.85
N SER A 171 18.50 -12.15 22.95
CA SER A 171 19.95 -12.09 22.97
C SER A 171 20.50 -13.50 23.05
N ASP A 172 21.28 -13.92 22.07
CA ASP A 172 22.37 -14.83 22.39
C ASP A 172 23.07 -14.23 23.62
N ASN A 173 23.15 -14.95 24.74
CA ASN A 173 23.50 -14.56 26.14
C ASN A 173 24.53 -13.42 26.38
N LYS A 174 25.20 -12.90 25.35
CA LYS A 174 26.10 -11.75 25.28
C LYS A 174 25.44 -10.39 25.54
N ILE A 175 24.22 -10.11 25.05
CA ILE A 175 23.60 -8.75 25.15
C ILE A 175 23.01 -8.49 26.55
N VAL A 176 22.48 -9.50 27.24
CA VAL A 176 21.94 -9.38 28.62
C VAL A 176 23.00 -9.00 29.64
N SER A 177 24.23 -9.46 29.39
CA SER A 177 25.38 -9.05 30.19
C SER A 177 25.64 -7.54 30.10
N ILE A 178 25.07 -6.81 29.14
CA ILE A 178 25.17 -5.33 29.09
C ILE A 178 24.39 -4.72 30.27
N PHE A 179 23.17 -5.18 30.51
CA PHE A 179 22.29 -4.62 31.54
C PHE A 179 22.75 -4.97 32.95
N ALA A 180 23.10 -6.24 33.17
CA ALA A 180 23.53 -6.72 34.48
C ALA A 180 24.91 -6.20 34.93
N THR A 181 25.84 -5.93 34.00
CA THR A 181 27.22 -5.52 34.37
C THR A 181 27.40 -4.00 34.52
N CYS A 182 26.49 -3.18 33.98
CA CYS A 182 26.69 -1.74 33.88
C CYS A 182 25.76 -0.89 34.79
N GLY A 183 24.96 -1.51 35.66
CA GLY A 183 24.01 -0.77 36.52
C GLY A 183 22.91 -0.06 35.71
N ILE A 184 22.56 -0.64 34.56
CA ILE A 184 21.68 -0.04 33.56
C ILE A 184 20.23 -0.41 33.84
N TRP A 185 19.33 0.57 33.80
CA TRP A 185 17.89 0.37 33.97
C TRP A 185 17.19 0.23 32.61
N MET A 186 16.39 -0.82 32.46
CA MET A 186 15.54 -1.03 31.28
C MET A 186 14.13 -0.52 31.55
N CYS A 187 13.59 0.25 30.59
CA CYS A 187 12.23 0.79 30.66
C CYS A 187 11.46 0.40 29.40
N ASN A 188 10.43 -0.42 29.58
CA ASN A 188 9.55 -0.86 28.50
C ASN A 188 8.18 -0.15 28.50
N THR A 189 7.89 0.71 29.47
CA THR A 189 6.58 1.36 29.60
C THR A 189 6.47 2.70 28.87
N VAL A 190 7.60 3.29 28.46
CA VAL A 190 7.66 4.67 27.97
C VAL A 190 7.79 4.77 26.46
N LEU A 191 8.56 3.87 25.83
CA LEU A 191 8.93 4.03 24.43
C LEU A 191 7.72 3.91 23.50
N THR A 192 6.94 2.83 23.63
CA THR A 192 5.84 2.53 22.70
C THR A 192 4.83 3.67 22.59
N PRO A 193 4.30 4.27 23.69
CA PRO A 193 3.35 5.37 23.58
C PRO A 193 3.92 6.59 22.83
N ILE A 194 5.15 7.00 23.15
CA ILE A 194 5.81 8.15 22.49
C ILE A 194 6.11 7.85 21.02
N PHE A 195 6.48 6.61 20.71
CA PHE A 195 6.71 6.17 19.34
C PHE A 195 5.41 6.19 18.52
N ASN A 196 4.31 5.73 19.10
CA ASN A 196 2.99 5.78 18.49
C ASN A 196 2.55 7.22 18.22
N GLU A 197 2.78 8.15 19.16
CA GLU A 197 2.54 9.58 18.93
C GLU A 197 3.36 10.13 17.75
N CYS A 198 4.64 9.75 17.63
CA CYS A 198 5.48 10.17 16.51
C CYS A 198 5.03 9.58 15.17
N ARG A 199 4.58 8.32 15.16
CA ARG A 199 4.07 7.63 13.95
C ARG A 199 2.67 8.07 13.54
N MET A 200 1.90 8.68 14.44
CA MET A 200 0.50 9.04 14.21
C MET A 200 0.36 10.10 13.10
N VAL A 201 1.25 11.08 13.09
CA VAL A 201 1.31 12.16 12.09
C VAL A 201 2.40 11.85 11.07
N LYS A 202 2.03 11.68 9.81
CA LYS A 202 2.94 11.23 8.74
C LYS A 202 3.68 12.40 8.14
N SER A 203 4.98 12.24 7.92
CA SER A 203 5.77 13.19 7.12
C SER A 203 5.29 13.23 5.66
N LEU A 204 5.64 14.28 4.91
CA LEU A 204 5.26 14.40 3.50
C LEU A 204 5.75 13.23 2.64
N GLU A 205 6.92 12.67 2.95
CA GLU A 205 7.45 11.51 2.22
C GLU A 205 6.62 10.24 2.53
N GLU A 206 6.20 10.04 3.78
CA GLU A 206 5.29 8.95 4.15
C GLU A 206 3.93 9.09 3.48
N GLN A 207 3.36 10.30 3.48
CA GLN A 207 2.09 10.59 2.81
C GLN A 207 2.20 10.32 1.31
N THR A 208 3.33 10.67 0.69
CA THR A 208 3.59 10.42 -0.73
C THR A 208 3.64 8.91 -1.03
N ILE A 209 4.39 8.14 -0.24
CA ILE A 209 4.45 6.68 -0.39
C ILE A 209 3.05 6.07 -0.26
N MET A 210 2.31 6.46 0.77
CA MET A 210 0.97 5.93 1.01
C MET A 210 -0.04 6.33 -0.07
N ALA A 211 0.06 7.53 -0.65
CA ALA A 211 -0.80 7.96 -1.75
C ALA A 211 -0.58 7.13 -3.02
N VAL A 212 0.68 6.83 -3.36
CA VAL A 212 0.94 5.92 -4.49
C VAL A 212 0.41 4.53 -4.19
N ALA A 213 0.62 4.02 -2.98
CA ALA A 213 0.15 2.70 -2.60
C ALA A 213 -1.39 2.61 -2.66
N ALA A 214 -2.10 3.65 -2.19
CA ALA A 214 -3.56 3.70 -2.21
C ALA A 214 -4.11 3.78 -3.64
N ASN A 215 -3.45 4.53 -4.52
CA ASN A 215 -3.81 4.59 -5.94
C ASN A 215 -3.56 3.25 -6.64
N LEU A 216 -2.40 2.62 -6.43
CA LEU A 216 -2.11 1.29 -7.00
C LEU A 216 -3.08 0.21 -6.48
N ASN A 217 -3.46 0.28 -5.20
CA ASN A 217 -4.50 -0.58 -4.63
C ASN A 217 -5.84 -0.36 -5.35
N SER A 218 -6.23 0.90 -5.57
CA SER A 218 -7.46 1.24 -6.29
C SER A 218 -7.46 0.69 -7.71
N GLU A 219 -6.36 0.86 -8.46
CA GLU A 219 -6.19 0.33 -9.81
C GLU A 219 -6.29 -1.21 -9.83
N GLY A 220 -5.65 -1.90 -8.87
CA GLY A 220 -5.74 -3.35 -8.72
C GLY A 220 -7.16 -3.82 -8.44
N MET A 221 -7.91 -3.11 -7.58
CA MET A 221 -9.31 -3.42 -7.32
C MET A 221 -10.21 -3.12 -8.54
N VAL A 222 -9.99 -2.03 -9.28
CA VAL A 222 -10.69 -1.76 -10.54
C VAL A 222 -10.47 -2.90 -11.53
N TYR A 223 -9.24 -3.41 -11.63
CA TYR A 223 -8.94 -4.57 -12.45
C TYR A 223 -9.72 -5.82 -12.01
N VAL A 224 -9.87 -6.06 -10.70
CA VAL A 224 -10.75 -7.13 -10.19
C VAL A 224 -12.21 -6.89 -10.60
N LEU A 225 -12.75 -5.68 -10.41
CA LEU A 225 -14.14 -5.36 -10.70
C LEU A 225 -14.50 -5.60 -12.18
N ARG A 226 -13.62 -5.19 -13.10
CA ARG A 226 -13.79 -5.44 -14.54
C ARG A 226 -13.88 -6.92 -14.88
N ASN A 227 -13.18 -7.78 -14.13
CA ASN A 227 -13.06 -9.21 -14.43
C ASN A 227 -13.95 -10.13 -13.59
N MET A 228 -14.55 -9.59 -12.53
CA MET A 228 -15.50 -10.29 -11.69
C MET A 228 -16.72 -10.73 -12.50
N ARG A 229 -17.16 -11.97 -12.26
CA ARG A 229 -18.35 -12.58 -12.83
C ARG A 229 -18.82 -13.77 -11.96
N PRO A 230 -20.10 -14.16 -12.05
CA PRO A 230 -20.60 -15.36 -11.37
C PRO A 230 -19.77 -16.60 -11.71
N GLY A 231 -19.60 -17.48 -10.73
CA GLY A 231 -18.83 -18.72 -10.86
C GLY A 231 -17.33 -18.60 -10.61
N LEU A 232 -16.78 -17.38 -10.47
CA LEU A 232 -15.43 -17.21 -9.92
C LEU A 232 -15.43 -17.44 -8.41
N THR A 233 -14.25 -17.69 -7.86
CA THR A 233 -14.03 -17.84 -6.42
C THR A 233 -13.31 -16.63 -5.84
N GLY A 234 -13.36 -16.43 -4.53
CA GLY A 234 -12.57 -15.40 -3.84
C GLY A 234 -11.06 -15.52 -4.14
N TYR A 235 -10.54 -16.75 -4.26
CA TYR A 235 -9.16 -17.00 -4.68
C TYR A 235 -8.85 -16.46 -6.08
N SER A 236 -9.79 -16.64 -7.02
CA SER A 236 -9.63 -16.15 -8.39
C SER A 236 -9.53 -14.63 -8.43
N LEU A 237 -10.37 -13.95 -7.65
CA LEU A 237 -10.34 -12.48 -7.51
C LEU A 237 -9.04 -12.02 -6.84
N GLY A 238 -8.59 -12.72 -5.79
CA GLY A 238 -7.33 -12.40 -5.12
C GLY A 238 -6.10 -12.57 -6.01
N ALA A 239 -6.10 -13.59 -6.89
CA ALA A 239 -5.03 -13.79 -7.87
C ALA A 239 -4.99 -12.68 -8.93
N LEU A 240 -6.15 -12.18 -9.38
CA LEU A 240 -6.22 -11.05 -10.31
C LEU A 240 -5.65 -9.76 -9.68
N PHE A 241 -5.98 -9.52 -8.42
CA PHE A 241 -5.46 -8.38 -7.66
C PHE A 241 -3.93 -8.43 -7.52
N ASP A 242 -3.39 -9.58 -7.09
CA ASP A 242 -1.95 -9.79 -6.97
C ASP A 242 -1.24 -9.62 -8.31
N LEU A 243 -1.79 -10.22 -9.38
CA LEU A 243 -1.21 -10.12 -10.72
C LEU A 243 -1.03 -8.66 -11.13
N TYR A 244 -2.07 -7.84 -10.95
CA TYR A 244 -2.01 -6.43 -11.30
C TYR A 244 -0.98 -5.69 -10.43
N THR A 245 -1.13 -5.78 -9.11
CA THR A 245 -0.35 -4.96 -8.17
C THR A 245 1.13 -5.35 -8.13
N MET A 246 1.45 -6.64 -8.18
CA MET A 246 2.84 -7.11 -8.15
C MET A 246 3.56 -6.88 -9.49
N SER A 247 2.84 -6.80 -10.61
CA SER A 247 3.44 -6.48 -11.91
C SER A 247 3.97 -5.05 -12.03
N SER A 248 3.60 -4.16 -11.10
CA SER A 248 4.04 -2.76 -11.08
C SER A 248 5.55 -2.55 -10.82
N ALA A 249 6.26 -3.58 -10.32
CA ALA A 249 7.66 -3.52 -9.91
C ALA A 249 7.99 -2.47 -8.81
N LEU A 250 6.99 -1.95 -8.08
CA LEU A 250 7.17 -0.90 -7.07
C LEU A 250 7.55 -1.41 -5.66
N HIS A 251 8.20 -2.56 -5.56
CA HIS A 251 8.47 -3.25 -4.27
C HIS A 251 7.18 -3.46 -3.47
N VAL A 252 6.19 -4.03 -4.17
CA VAL A 252 4.87 -4.31 -3.63
C VAL A 252 4.82 -5.76 -3.19
N SER A 253 4.32 -5.98 -1.98
CA SER A 253 3.93 -7.29 -1.50
C SER A 253 2.47 -7.28 -1.07
N ARG A 254 1.88 -8.47 -0.99
CA ARG A 254 0.57 -8.64 -0.37
C ARG A 254 0.70 -8.29 1.12
N ALA A 255 -0.07 -7.30 1.57
CA ALA A 255 0.01 -6.88 2.97
C ALA A 255 -0.74 -7.81 3.93
N ARG A 256 -1.83 -8.45 3.47
CA ARG A 256 -2.58 -9.47 4.22
C ARG A 256 -3.34 -10.39 3.26
N PRO A 257 -3.84 -11.55 3.73
CA PRO A 257 -4.74 -12.35 2.92
C PRO A 257 -5.96 -11.55 2.45
N ILE A 258 -6.36 -11.75 1.21
CA ILE A 258 -7.50 -11.06 0.59
C ILE A 258 -8.80 -11.66 1.11
N SER A 259 -9.76 -10.81 1.47
CA SER A 259 -11.10 -11.25 1.87
C SER A 259 -12.09 -10.93 0.73
N CYS A 260 -12.75 -11.96 0.18
CA CYS A 260 -14.01 -11.80 -0.54
C CYS A 260 -15.09 -12.54 0.23
N LEU A 261 -16.03 -11.77 0.76
CA LEU A 261 -17.13 -12.29 1.58
C LEU A 261 -18.40 -12.24 0.75
N ALA A 262 -19.07 -13.38 0.56
CA ALA A 262 -20.32 -13.49 -0.18
C ALA A 262 -21.26 -14.49 0.50
N GLY A 263 -22.57 -14.31 0.31
CA GLY A 263 -23.58 -15.15 0.97
C GLY A 263 -23.60 -14.94 2.49
N ASP A 264 -23.66 -16.04 3.25
CA ASP A 264 -23.65 -16.03 4.72
C ASP A 264 -22.36 -15.43 5.32
N LYS A 265 -21.26 -15.43 4.56
CA LYS A 265 -19.96 -14.90 4.99
C LYS A 265 -19.89 -13.38 5.01
N LEU A 266 -20.87 -12.67 4.45
CA LEU A 266 -20.94 -11.20 4.48
C LEU A 266 -20.83 -10.64 5.91
N PHE A 267 -21.16 -11.44 6.92
CA PHE A 267 -21.14 -11.08 8.34
C PHE A 267 -19.84 -11.52 9.07
N CYS A 268 -18.84 -12.02 8.35
CA CYS A 268 -17.55 -12.39 8.94
C CYS A 268 -16.68 -11.15 9.14
N LEU A 269 -16.49 -10.75 10.40
CA LEU A 269 -15.71 -9.58 10.77
C LEU A 269 -14.24 -9.91 11.06
N ASP A 270 -13.90 -11.18 11.31
CA ASP A 270 -12.51 -11.60 11.56
C ASP A 270 -11.77 -11.86 10.24
N HIS A 271 -10.89 -10.93 9.87
CA HIS A 271 -10.05 -11.05 8.68
C HIS A 271 -9.22 -12.34 8.65
N ARG A 272 -8.83 -12.91 9.80
CA ARG A 272 -8.07 -14.17 9.86
C ARG A 272 -8.92 -15.40 9.52
N GLN A 273 -10.23 -15.32 9.76
CA GLN A 273 -11.17 -16.39 9.42
C GLN A 273 -11.72 -16.26 7.99
N SER A 274 -11.70 -15.04 7.44
CA SER A 274 -12.15 -14.78 6.06
C SER A 274 -11.41 -15.58 4.99
N THR A 275 -10.20 -16.08 5.28
CA THR A 275 -9.36 -16.85 4.34
C THR A 275 -9.82 -18.28 4.12
N PHE A 276 -10.55 -18.88 5.07
CA PHE A 276 -10.98 -20.28 5.00
C PHE A 276 -12.07 -20.54 3.97
N HIS A 277 -12.53 -19.49 3.28
CA HIS A 277 -13.82 -19.48 2.60
C HIS A 277 -13.77 -18.95 1.17
N LEU A 278 -12.56 -18.72 0.66
CA LEU A 278 -12.28 -18.18 -0.67
C LEU A 278 -12.49 -19.17 -1.82
N THR A 279 -12.82 -20.44 -1.53
CA THR A 279 -13.03 -21.50 -2.54
C THR A 279 -14.43 -21.55 -3.11
N ASP A 280 -15.40 -20.89 -2.47
CA ASP A 280 -16.79 -20.98 -2.90
C ASP A 280 -17.04 -20.16 -4.15
N ASN A 281 -17.88 -20.69 -5.04
CA ASN A 281 -18.30 -20.00 -6.24
C ASN A 281 -19.23 -18.83 -5.90
N LEU A 282 -18.89 -17.65 -6.41
CA LEU A 282 -19.70 -16.45 -6.31
C LEU A 282 -20.99 -16.63 -7.09
N LYS A 283 -22.12 -16.46 -6.42
CA LYS A 283 -23.46 -16.67 -6.99
C LYS A 283 -23.97 -15.41 -7.67
N SER A 284 -24.57 -15.58 -8.84
CA SER A 284 -25.25 -14.47 -9.54
C SER A 284 -26.35 -13.88 -8.65
N GLY A 285 -26.50 -12.56 -8.67
CA GLY A 285 -27.47 -11.82 -7.85
C GLY A 285 -27.08 -11.62 -6.39
N GLY A 286 -25.99 -12.22 -5.90
CA GLY A 286 -25.45 -11.95 -4.56
C GLY A 286 -24.52 -10.73 -4.53
N LEU A 287 -24.21 -10.25 -3.31
CA LEU A 287 -23.14 -9.27 -3.06
C LEU A 287 -21.82 -10.00 -2.75
N CYS A 288 -20.68 -9.40 -3.10
CA CYS A 288 -19.38 -9.67 -2.46
C CYS A 288 -18.81 -8.38 -1.86
N ILE A 289 -18.32 -8.48 -0.62
CA ILE A 289 -17.44 -7.48 -0.01
C ILE A 289 -16.01 -7.85 -0.38
N LEU A 290 -15.34 -6.98 -1.14
CA LEU A 290 -13.92 -7.08 -1.47
C LEU A 290 -13.13 -6.21 -0.49
N ASP A 291 -12.27 -6.83 0.30
CA ASP A 291 -11.39 -6.17 1.27
C ASP A 291 -9.95 -6.54 0.92
N MET A 292 -9.26 -5.62 0.23
CA MET A 292 -7.98 -5.85 -0.46
C MET A 292 -6.94 -4.78 -0.13
N GLY A 293 -5.70 -5.21 0.06
CA GLY A 293 -4.62 -4.32 0.50
C GLY A 293 -3.23 -4.74 0.07
N ILE A 294 -2.38 -3.75 -0.18
CA ILE A 294 -0.98 -3.93 -0.54
C ILE A 294 -0.05 -3.31 0.50
N ALA A 295 1.18 -3.82 0.56
CA ALA A 295 2.30 -3.19 1.25
C ALA A 295 3.28 -2.71 0.19
N MET A 296 3.51 -1.40 0.13
CA MET A 296 4.52 -0.80 -0.73
C MET A 296 5.61 -0.23 0.17
N ARG A 297 6.82 -0.81 0.10
CA ARG A 297 7.95 -0.39 0.96
C ARG A 297 7.59 -0.40 2.45
N ASN A 298 6.95 -1.48 2.90
CA ASN A 298 6.40 -1.67 4.24
C ASN A 298 5.25 -0.74 4.67
N TYR A 299 4.90 0.29 3.91
CA TYR A 299 3.67 1.06 4.15
C TYR A 299 2.46 0.31 3.60
N ARG A 300 1.44 0.13 4.42
CA ARG A 300 0.26 -0.67 4.13
C ARG A 300 -0.89 0.22 3.68
N THR A 301 -1.73 -0.35 2.83
CA THR A 301 -3.00 0.24 2.40
C THR A 301 -4.07 -0.84 2.40
N ASN A 302 -5.29 -0.47 2.74
CA ASN A 302 -6.46 -1.35 2.68
C ASN A 302 -7.66 -0.58 2.14
N LEU A 303 -8.37 -1.16 1.18
CA LEU A 303 -9.60 -0.60 0.62
C LEU A 303 -10.69 -1.68 0.65
N ILE A 304 -11.91 -1.24 0.93
CA ILE A 304 -13.09 -2.10 0.98
C ILE A 304 -14.15 -1.55 0.05
N VAL A 305 -14.77 -2.42 -0.74
CA VAL A 305 -15.95 -2.11 -1.54
C VAL A 305 -16.90 -3.31 -1.58
N THR A 306 -18.19 -3.03 -1.50
CA THR A 306 -19.24 -4.04 -1.72
C THR A 306 -19.79 -3.91 -3.14
N VAL A 307 -19.87 -5.02 -3.86
CA VAL A 307 -20.32 -5.05 -5.25
C VAL A 307 -21.26 -6.22 -5.55
N PRO A 308 -22.20 -6.07 -6.49
CA PRO A 308 -23.05 -7.16 -6.96
C PRO A 308 -22.22 -8.10 -7.86
N VAL A 309 -22.27 -9.40 -7.60
CA VAL A 309 -21.46 -10.41 -8.31
C VAL A 309 -21.72 -10.41 -9.82
N ASN A 310 -22.95 -10.11 -10.24
CA ASN A 310 -23.36 -10.02 -11.64
C ASN A 310 -23.18 -8.62 -12.25
N GLY A 311 -22.68 -7.64 -11.49
CA GLY A 311 -22.47 -6.27 -11.93
C GLY A 311 -23.69 -5.36 -11.91
N ILE A 312 -24.84 -5.78 -11.36
CA ILE A 312 -26.05 -4.96 -11.25
C ILE A 312 -26.64 -5.08 -9.84
N PHE A 313 -26.80 -3.95 -9.14
CA PHE A 313 -27.45 -3.92 -7.83
C PHE A 313 -28.96 -4.13 -8.00
N SER A 314 -29.57 -4.97 -7.17
CA SER A 314 -31.02 -4.95 -6.99
C SER A 314 -31.45 -3.74 -6.15
N ASP A 315 -32.74 -3.38 -6.17
CA ASP A 315 -33.27 -2.25 -5.40
C ASP A 315 -32.92 -2.35 -3.90
N SER A 316 -33.12 -3.52 -3.30
CA SER A 316 -32.78 -3.75 -1.89
C SER A 316 -31.28 -3.65 -1.61
N GLN A 317 -30.43 -4.10 -2.54
CA GLN A 317 -28.98 -3.96 -2.41
C GLN A 317 -28.54 -2.50 -2.55
N ALA A 318 -29.15 -1.77 -3.48
CA ALA A 318 -28.89 -0.35 -3.73
C ALA A 318 -29.23 0.50 -2.50
N ILE A 319 -30.36 0.21 -1.83
CA ILE A 319 -30.75 0.90 -0.59
C ILE A 319 -29.69 0.70 0.50
N ILE A 320 -29.32 -0.55 0.80
CA ILE A 320 -28.31 -0.86 1.84
C ILE A 320 -26.96 -0.21 1.49
N TYR A 321 -26.56 -0.29 0.22
CA TYR A 321 -25.31 0.31 -0.25
C TYR A 321 -25.31 1.84 -0.11
N ASN A 322 -26.38 2.51 -0.52
CA ASN A 322 -26.48 3.97 -0.45
C ASN A 322 -26.51 4.49 0.99
N ILE A 323 -27.09 3.75 1.94
CA ILE A 323 -27.00 4.11 3.37
C ILE A 323 -25.53 4.19 3.80
N VAL A 324 -24.74 3.17 3.46
CA VAL A 324 -23.31 3.10 3.78
C VAL A 324 -22.52 4.20 3.05
N LEU A 325 -22.84 4.47 1.78
CA LEU A 325 -22.21 5.55 1.00
C LEU A 325 -22.45 6.93 1.64
N GLU A 326 -23.68 7.19 2.08
CA GLU A 326 -24.05 8.44 2.76
C GLU A 326 -23.38 8.57 4.15
N MET A 327 -23.19 7.47 4.86
CA MET A 327 -22.39 7.44 6.10
C MET A 327 -20.93 7.86 5.83
N MET A 328 -20.32 7.37 4.74
CA MET A 328 -18.98 7.79 4.31
C MET A 328 -18.93 9.28 4.00
N SER A 329 -19.92 9.80 3.28
CA SER A 329 -20.02 11.24 2.96
C SER A 329 -19.99 12.11 4.22
N VAL A 330 -20.72 11.73 5.27
CA VAL A 330 -20.73 12.46 6.55
C VAL A 330 -19.35 12.48 7.20
N MET A 331 -18.58 11.38 7.14
CA MET A 331 -17.22 11.37 7.68
C MET A 331 -16.31 12.31 6.92
N LEU A 332 -16.35 12.29 5.58
CA LEU A 332 -15.53 13.13 4.72
C LEU A 332 -15.85 14.63 4.90
N ASP A 333 -17.12 14.97 5.09
CA ASP A 333 -17.55 16.37 5.24
C ASP A 333 -17.18 16.96 6.61
N GLN A 334 -17.20 16.14 7.68
CA GLN A 334 -17.02 16.64 9.04
C GLN A 334 -15.58 16.56 9.56
N LEU A 335 -14.79 15.61 9.06
CA LEU A 335 -13.41 15.44 9.52
C LEU A 335 -12.53 16.61 9.05
N LYS A 336 -11.86 17.22 10.02
CA LYS A 336 -10.81 18.24 9.85
C LYS A 336 -10.05 18.40 11.17
N PRO A 337 -8.88 19.07 11.17
CA PRO A 337 -8.13 19.29 12.40
C PRO A 337 -8.98 19.92 13.52
N GLY A 338 -8.80 19.45 14.75
CA GLY A 338 -9.51 19.94 15.93
C GLY A 338 -10.85 19.25 16.25
N ILE A 339 -11.38 18.44 15.34
CA ILE A 339 -12.63 17.68 15.59
C ILE A 339 -12.32 16.37 16.34
N LYS A 340 -13.14 16.04 17.34
CA LYS A 340 -13.05 14.74 18.04
C LYS A 340 -13.67 13.65 17.16
N PHE A 341 -13.00 12.50 17.03
CA PHE A 341 -13.53 11.37 16.25
C PHE A 341 -14.90 10.90 16.78
N ALA A 342 -15.14 10.96 18.11
CA ALA A 342 -16.46 10.68 18.69
C ALA A 342 -17.58 11.57 18.15
N GLN A 343 -17.31 12.84 17.84
CA GLN A 343 -18.32 13.76 17.29
C GLN A 343 -18.77 13.30 15.89
N VAL A 344 -17.80 12.92 15.06
CA VAL A 344 -18.06 12.40 13.72
C VAL A 344 -18.78 11.05 13.80
N ALA A 345 -18.35 10.15 14.70
CA ALA A 345 -19.02 8.86 14.91
C ALA A 345 -20.51 9.02 15.29
N ASN A 346 -20.82 9.98 16.15
CA ASN A 346 -22.21 10.27 16.51
C ASN A 346 -23.01 10.84 15.34
N ALA A 347 -22.42 11.70 14.51
CA ALA A 347 -23.07 12.20 13.30
C ALA A 347 -23.35 11.09 12.28
N VAL A 348 -22.39 10.17 12.08
CA VAL A 348 -22.54 9.00 11.22
C VAL A 348 -23.68 8.10 11.72
N ARG A 349 -23.73 7.80 13.02
CA ARG A 349 -24.84 7.01 13.61
C ARG A 349 -26.20 7.67 13.39
N LYS A 350 -26.31 8.98 13.62
CA LYS A 350 -27.54 9.74 13.36
C LYS A 350 -27.97 9.66 11.89
N LYS A 351 -27.02 9.80 10.96
CA LYS A 351 -27.29 9.67 9.52
C LYS A 351 -27.75 8.26 9.16
N MET A 352 -27.07 7.23 9.65
CA MET A 352 -27.45 5.83 9.47
C MET A 352 -28.89 5.57 9.92
N VAL A 353 -29.22 5.92 11.16
CA VAL A 353 -30.58 5.74 11.73
C VAL A 353 -31.62 6.51 10.92
N THR A 354 -31.34 7.76 10.56
CA THR A 354 -32.24 8.59 9.74
C THR A 354 -32.58 7.89 8.42
N LEU A 355 -31.58 7.40 7.70
CA LEU A 355 -31.80 6.73 6.42
C LEU A 355 -32.48 5.36 6.59
N MET A 356 -32.17 4.64 7.68
CA MET A 356 -32.84 3.38 7.99
C MET A 356 -34.33 3.57 8.28
N ILE A 357 -34.72 4.65 8.98
CA ILE A 357 -36.14 4.99 9.18
C ILE A 357 -36.80 5.37 7.83
N GLN A 358 -36.14 6.21 7.02
CA GLN A 358 -36.66 6.63 5.70
C GLN A 358 -36.89 5.46 4.74
N ASN A 359 -36.06 4.41 4.83
CA ASN A 359 -36.19 3.19 4.04
C ASN A 359 -37.03 2.11 4.72
N PHE A 360 -37.73 2.46 5.81
CA PHE A 360 -38.57 1.56 6.59
C PHE A 360 -37.82 0.31 7.06
N ILE A 361 -36.56 0.45 7.47
CA ILE A 361 -35.79 -0.64 8.09
C ILE A 361 -35.99 -0.60 9.61
N LEU A 362 -36.10 0.61 10.19
CA LEU A 362 -36.36 0.85 11.61
C LEU A 362 -37.62 1.71 11.80
N GLU A 363 -38.23 1.60 12.97
CA GLU A 363 -39.37 2.42 13.40
C GLU A 363 -39.09 3.10 14.76
N GLY A 364 -39.52 4.35 14.91
CA GLY A 364 -39.32 5.15 16.13
C GLY A 364 -38.66 6.50 15.86
N THR A 365 -38.26 7.19 16.91
CA THR A 365 -37.49 8.44 16.80
C THR A 365 -35.99 8.15 16.73
N ILE A 366 -35.22 9.08 16.17
CA ILE A 366 -33.76 8.93 16.03
C ILE A 366 -33.10 8.78 17.41
N ASP A 367 -33.50 9.62 18.37
CA ASP A 367 -32.89 9.64 19.70
C ASP A 367 -33.21 8.35 20.47
N ASP A 368 -34.46 7.87 20.45
CA ASP A 368 -34.84 6.60 21.11
C ASP A 368 -34.03 5.41 20.58
N ILE A 369 -33.83 5.33 19.26
CA ILE A 369 -33.08 4.24 18.60
C ILE A 369 -31.59 4.29 18.98
N ILE A 370 -31.01 5.48 19.06
CA ILE A 370 -29.61 5.63 19.46
C ILE A 370 -29.45 5.24 20.93
N ASP A 371 -30.33 5.74 21.80
CA ASP A 371 -30.30 5.49 23.24
C ASP A 371 -30.57 4.01 23.58
N SER A 372 -31.30 3.29 22.71
CA SER A 372 -31.54 1.85 22.88
C SER A 372 -30.31 0.98 22.61
N GLY A 373 -29.22 1.54 22.07
CA GLY A 373 -27.99 0.81 21.72
C GLY A 373 -28.11 -0.13 20.51
N ILE A 374 -29.24 -0.12 19.80
CA ILE A 374 -29.48 -1.04 18.68
C ILE A 374 -28.63 -0.70 17.45
N CYS A 375 -28.02 0.48 17.41
CA CYS A 375 -27.10 0.86 16.35
C CYS A 375 -25.93 -0.13 16.23
N ASP A 376 -25.43 -0.66 17.35
CA ASP A 376 -24.29 -1.57 17.38
C ASP A 376 -24.61 -2.95 16.77
N LEU A 377 -25.90 -3.29 16.62
CA LEU A 377 -26.34 -4.45 15.85
C LEU A 377 -25.98 -4.33 14.38
N PHE A 378 -26.12 -3.12 13.83
CA PHE A 378 -26.00 -2.85 12.40
C PHE A 378 -24.61 -2.35 12.01
N TYR A 379 -23.96 -1.63 12.93
CA TYR A 379 -22.66 -1.02 12.73
C TYR A 379 -21.79 -1.25 13.98
N PRO A 380 -21.21 -2.46 14.13
CA PRO A 380 -20.49 -2.87 15.35
C PRO A 380 -19.06 -2.31 15.44
N HIS A 381 -18.54 -1.69 14.38
CA HIS A 381 -17.18 -1.14 14.35
C HIS A 381 -17.17 0.39 14.41
N GLY A 382 -16.01 0.95 14.75
CA GLY A 382 -15.81 2.40 14.74
C GLY A 382 -15.71 3.00 13.34
N ILE A 383 -15.64 4.33 13.28
CA ILE A 383 -15.55 5.10 12.02
C ILE A 383 -14.23 4.93 11.25
N GLY A 384 -13.24 4.27 11.84
CA GLY A 384 -11.95 4.06 11.20
C GLY A 384 -10.81 3.83 12.18
N HIS A 385 -9.60 3.73 11.65
CA HIS A 385 -8.36 3.57 12.40
C HIS A 385 -7.19 4.23 11.66
N PHE A 386 -6.08 4.46 12.35
CA PHE A 386 -4.86 4.95 11.70
C PHE A 386 -4.30 3.91 10.73
N MET A 387 -3.72 4.39 9.64
CA MET A 387 -3.03 3.59 8.62
C MET A 387 -1.59 4.09 8.49
N GLY A 388 -0.64 3.19 8.27
CA GLY A 388 0.77 3.53 8.09
C GLY A 388 1.60 2.32 7.73
N ILE A 389 2.71 2.11 8.45
CA ILE A 389 3.50 0.86 8.33
C ILE A 389 2.66 -0.34 8.77
N ASP A 390 1.75 -0.14 9.72
CA ASP A 390 0.76 -1.13 10.13
C ASP A 390 -0.65 -0.84 9.60
N PHE A 391 -1.49 -1.88 9.53
CA PHE A 391 -2.91 -1.71 9.14
C PHE A 391 -3.67 -0.97 10.22
N TYR A 392 -3.56 -1.46 11.45
CA TYR A 392 -4.04 -0.80 12.66
C TYR A 392 -2.84 -0.08 13.28
N ASP A 393 -2.45 1.04 12.66
CA ASP A 393 -1.25 1.77 13.03
C ASP A 393 -1.42 2.48 14.37
N CYS A 394 -0.31 2.68 15.10
CA CYS A 394 -0.28 3.46 16.35
C CYS A 394 -1.25 2.98 17.45
N VAL A 395 -1.59 1.69 17.47
CA VAL A 395 -2.46 1.07 18.49
C VAL A 395 -1.62 0.54 19.64
N ASP A 396 -2.00 0.84 20.87
CA ASP A 396 -1.44 0.17 22.05
C ASP A 396 -2.15 -1.17 22.28
N GLU A 397 -1.43 -2.23 22.69
CA GLU A 397 -2.05 -3.53 23.02
C GLU A 397 -3.11 -3.39 24.13
N THR A 398 -3.01 -2.34 24.97
CA THR A 398 -4.02 -2.00 25.98
C THR A 398 -5.34 -1.49 25.38
N ASP A 399 -5.32 -0.82 24.22
CA ASP A 399 -6.53 -0.38 23.51
C ASP A 399 -7.33 -1.57 22.95
N ILE A 400 -6.62 -2.64 22.55
CA ILE A 400 -7.19 -3.88 22.00
C ILE A 400 -7.98 -4.65 23.08
N GLN A 401 -7.61 -4.50 24.36
CA GLN A 401 -8.25 -5.20 25.49
C GLN A 401 -9.46 -4.47 26.08
N SER A 402 -9.79 -3.27 25.62
CA SER A 402 -11.00 -2.57 26.06
C SER A 402 -12.26 -3.34 25.61
N LYS A 403 -12.87 -4.07 26.55
CA LYS A 403 -14.10 -4.86 26.34
C LYS A 403 -15.30 -4.06 25.84
N GLU A 404 -15.23 -2.72 25.92
CA GLU A 404 -16.29 -1.81 25.51
C GLU A 404 -16.42 -1.66 23.98
N ASN A 405 -15.44 -2.11 23.17
CA ASN A 405 -15.45 -1.93 21.70
C ASN A 405 -15.28 -3.23 20.88
N ASN A 406 -15.66 -4.40 21.40
CA ASN A 406 -15.52 -5.69 20.70
C ASN A 406 -14.10 -5.97 20.14
N GLY A 407 -13.05 -5.41 20.75
CA GLY A 407 -11.65 -5.64 20.35
C GLY A 407 -11.16 -4.80 19.16
N VAL A 408 -11.88 -3.77 18.72
CA VAL A 408 -11.37 -2.79 17.74
C VAL A 408 -10.82 -1.56 18.46
N PRO A 409 -9.56 -1.16 18.23
CA PRO A 409 -8.97 0.06 18.81
C PRO A 409 -9.80 1.28 18.43
N SER A 410 -10.38 1.95 19.42
CA SER A 410 -11.27 3.08 19.18
C SER A 410 -10.52 4.40 19.23
N ILE A 411 -10.38 5.02 18.05
CA ILE A 411 -9.84 6.39 17.94
C ILE A 411 -10.82 7.46 18.47
N HIS A 412 -12.02 7.10 18.94
CA HIS A 412 -13.09 8.03 19.29
C HIS A 412 -12.67 9.10 20.31
N HIS A 413 -11.76 8.77 21.22
CA HIS A 413 -11.27 9.68 22.25
C HIS A 413 -10.27 10.74 21.74
N LEU A 414 -9.69 10.51 20.55
CA LEU A 414 -8.67 11.38 19.96
C LEU A 414 -9.28 12.55 19.19
N VAL A 415 -8.43 13.56 18.99
CA VAL A 415 -8.70 14.73 18.16
C VAL A 415 -7.94 14.60 16.85
N ALA A 416 -8.65 14.84 15.74
CA ALA A 416 -8.07 14.89 14.41
C ALA A 416 -6.96 15.95 14.33
N LYS A 417 -5.80 15.59 13.77
CA LYS A 417 -4.66 16.47 13.52
C LYS A 417 -4.26 16.38 12.06
N GLU A 418 -3.76 17.48 11.51
CA GLU A 418 -3.17 17.51 10.17
C GLU A 418 -2.05 16.46 10.04
N GLY A 419 -1.94 15.83 8.87
CA GLY A 419 -0.97 14.78 8.58
C GLY A 419 -1.32 13.39 9.11
N MET A 420 -2.42 13.23 9.85
CA MET A 420 -2.95 11.89 10.17
C MET A 420 -3.47 11.21 8.91
N ILE A 421 -3.11 9.94 8.72
CA ILE A 421 -3.69 9.07 7.68
C ILE A 421 -4.59 8.03 8.34
N LEU A 422 -5.81 7.91 7.83
CA LEU A 422 -6.86 7.06 8.37
C LEU A 422 -7.41 6.14 7.29
N ALA A 423 -7.76 4.92 7.67
CA ALA A 423 -8.75 4.13 6.95
C ALA A 423 -10.13 4.42 7.56
N LEU A 424 -10.96 5.16 6.83
CA LEU A 424 -12.33 5.45 7.24
C LEU A 424 -13.24 4.32 6.80
N ASN A 425 -14.13 3.90 7.70
CA ASN A 425 -14.97 2.71 7.53
C ASN A 425 -16.44 3.06 7.74
N SER A 426 -17.27 2.71 6.77
CA SER A 426 -18.72 2.72 6.89
C SER A 426 -19.26 1.35 6.52
N GLU A 427 -20.24 0.87 7.25
CA GLU A 427 -20.79 -0.46 7.05
C GLU A 427 -22.20 -0.58 7.64
N LEU A 428 -22.95 -1.53 7.10
CA LEU A 428 -24.29 -1.87 7.55
C LEU A 428 -24.52 -3.37 7.38
N PHE A 429 -24.88 -4.07 8.44
CA PHE A 429 -25.13 -5.52 8.44
C PHE A 429 -26.57 -5.84 8.84
N ILE A 430 -27.32 -6.49 7.94
CA ILE A 430 -28.68 -6.98 8.24
C ILE A 430 -28.63 -8.49 8.54
N ASN A 431 -28.04 -8.83 9.69
CA ASN A 431 -27.85 -10.21 10.12
C ASN A 431 -29.13 -10.77 10.76
N GLU A 432 -29.81 -11.68 10.08
CA GLU A 432 -31.08 -12.29 10.53
C GLU A 432 -30.98 -12.91 11.93
N LEU A 433 -29.93 -13.68 12.22
CA LEU A 433 -29.79 -14.37 13.50
C LEU A 433 -29.61 -13.40 14.65
N MET A 434 -28.85 -12.32 14.45
CA MET A 434 -28.64 -11.29 15.45
C MET A 434 -29.91 -10.46 15.64
N ILE A 435 -30.58 -10.05 14.55
CA ILE A 435 -31.86 -9.33 14.60
C ILE A 435 -32.92 -10.12 15.40
N LYS A 436 -33.04 -11.44 15.15
CA LYS A 436 -33.95 -12.31 15.90
C LYS A 436 -33.67 -12.40 17.40
N LYS A 437 -32.40 -12.20 17.81
CA LYS A 437 -32.05 -12.11 19.25
C LYS A 437 -32.50 -10.76 19.82
N TRP A 438 -32.24 -9.67 19.10
CA TRP A 438 -32.61 -8.31 19.53
C TRP A 438 -34.12 -8.07 19.58
N LEU A 439 -34.91 -8.73 18.73
CA LEU A 439 -36.38 -8.70 18.79
C LEU A 439 -36.96 -9.16 20.15
N LYS A 440 -36.19 -9.90 20.95
CA LYS A 440 -36.59 -10.38 22.29
C LYS A 440 -36.24 -9.41 23.42
N THR A 441 -35.62 -8.28 23.10
CA THR A 441 -35.23 -7.23 24.07
C THR A 441 -36.22 -6.08 24.05
N SER A 442 -36.14 -5.16 25.02
CA SER A 442 -36.94 -3.92 25.01
C SER A 442 -36.68 -3.05 23.78
N ALA A 443 -35.43 -3.04 23.28
CA ALA A 443 -35.05 -2.33 22.06
C ALA A 443 -35.66 -2.94 20.78
N GLY A 444 -36.22 -4.16 20.87
CA GLY A 444 -36.83 -4.87 19.75
C GLY A 444 -38.04 -4.16 19.13
N VAL A 445 -38.65 -3.19 19.83
CA VAL A 445 -39.74 -2.35 19.31
C VAL A 445 -39.33 -1.61 18.02
N HIS A 446 -38.06 -1.21 17.91
CA HIS A 446 -37.54 -0.48 16.75
C HIS A 446 -37.30 -1.35 15.51
N LEU A 447 -37.36 -2.68 15.67
CA LEU A 447 -37.13 -3.67 14.61
C LEU A 447 -38.44 -4.23 14.03
N GLN A 448 -39.59 -3.72 14.44
CA GLN A 448 -40.90 -4.26 14.03
C GLN A 448 -41.35 -3.80 12.63
N SER A 449 -40.49 -3.12 11.88
CA SER A 449 -40.82 -2.69 10.53
C SER A 449 -41.20 -3.86 9.61
N ARG A 450 -42.29 -3.68 8.87
CA ARG A 450 -42.78 -4.64 7.87
C ARG A 450 -41.79 -4.96 6.75
N TYR A 451 -40.81 -4.08 6.49
CA TYR A 451 -39.85 -4.25 5.39
C TYR A 451 -38.50 -4.82 5.83
N LEU A 452 -38.18 -4.85 7.12
CA LEU A 452 -36.87 -5.29 7.63
C LEU A 452 -36.48 -6.69 7.12
N THR A 453 -37.45 -7.61 7.07
CA THR A 453 -37.23 -8.99 6.62
C THR A 453 -36.80 -9.09 5.16
N SER A 454 -37.18 -8.12 4.31
CA SER A 454 -36.78 -8.09 2.88
C SER A 454 -35.29 -7.79 2.68
N TYR A 455 -34.62 -7.27 3.71
CA TYR A 455 -33.19 -6.96 3.69
C TYR A 455 -32.33 -8.02 4.38
N PHE A 456 -32.91 -9.10 4.92
CA PHE A 456 -32.16 -10.14 5.61
C PHE A 456 -31.06 -10.75 4.73
N GLY A 457 -29.88 -10.90 5.30
CA GLY A 457 -28.72 -11.44 4.58
C GLY A 457 -27.97 -10.42 3.73
N LEU A 458 -28.42 -9.16 3.68
CA LEU A 458 -27.68 -8.08 3.02
C LEU A 458 -26.69 -7.42 3.98
N ALA A 459 -25.54 -7.04 3.43
CA ALA A 459 -24.57 -6.19 4.10
C ALA A 459 -23.81 -5.37 3.07
N ALA A 460 -23.34 -4.20 3.49
CA ALA A 460 -22.42 -3.38 2.71
C ALA A 460 -21.33 -2.80 3.60
N ARG A 461 -20.14 -2.64 3.03
CA ARG A 461 -18.95 -2.02 3.62
C ARG A 461 -18.24 -1.17 2.57
N ILE A 462 -17.82 0.02 2.96
CA ILE A 462 -16.97 0.93 2.19
C ILE A 462 -15.85 1.39 3.12
N GLN A 463 -14.61 1.21 2.66
CA GLN A 463 -13.42 1.74 3.31
C GLN A 463 -12.55 2.50 2.32
N ASP A 464 -12.17 3.71 2.70
CA ASP A 464 -11.25 4.58 1.97
C ASP A 464 -10.09 5.02 2.84
N ILE A 465 -8.98 5.38 2.18
CA ILE A 465 -7.82 5.96 2.86
C ILE A 465 -7.85 7.46 2.65
N VAL A 466 -7.76 8.20 3.75
CA VAL A 466 -7.72 9.66 3.74
C VAL A 466 -6.51 10.19 4.50
N VAL A 467 -6.06 11.38 4.10
CA VAL A 467 -5.16 12.21 4.90
C VAL A 467 -5.93 13.43 5.40
N ILE A 468 -5.72 13.81 6.66
CA ILE A 468 -6.25 15.05 7.22
C ILE A 468 -5.33 16.20 6.79
N GLU A 469 -5.89 17.16 6.05
CA GLU A 469 -5.22 18.40 5.65
C GLU A 469 -5.63 19.54 6.60
N SER A 470 -4.96 20.70 6.48
CA SER A 470 -5.19 21.87 7.35
C SER A 470 -6.66 22.26 7.59
N HIS A 471 -7.56 22.06 6.62
CA HIS A 471 -8.96 22.49 6.70
C HIS A 471 -9.98 21.44 6.25
N SER A 472 -9.55 20.24 5.90
CA SER A 472 -10.37 19.21 5.24
C SER A 472 -9.77 17.81 5.40
N VAL A 473 -10.42 16.80 4.82
CA VAL A 473 -9.77 15.53 4.48
C VAL A 473 -9.60 15.41 2.98
N LYS A 474 -8.59 14.64 2.57
CA LYS A 474 -8.33 14.31 1.17
C LYS A 474 -8.29 12.80 1.00
N LEU A 475 -9.07 12.32 0.04
CA LEU A 475 -9.00 10.92 -0.41
C LEU A 475 -7.66 10.64 -1.08
N MET A 476 -7.03 9.54 -0.65
CA MET A 476 -5.79 9.02 -1.23
C MET A 476 -6.06 7.90 -2.23
N SER A 477 -7.22 7.24 -2.12
CA SER A 477 -7.74 6.22 -3.03
C SER A 477 -8.60 6.81 -4.15
N ASN A 478 -8.68 6.07 -5.26
CA ASN A 478 -9.51 6.41 -6.42
C ASN A 478 -10.28 5.17 -6.90
N LEU A 479 -11.11 4.61 -6.02
CA LEU A 479 -11.93 3.43 -6.28
C LEU A 479 -13.38 3.86 -6.57
N PRO A 480 -14.09 3.28 -7.56
CA PRO A 480 -15.50 3.58 -7.82
C PRO A 480 -16.37 3.39 -6.56
N ARG A 481 -17.16 4.42 -6.23
CA ARG A 481 -18.03 4.43 -5.03
C ARG A 481 -19.50 4.57 -5.34
N THR A 482 -19.91 5.30 -6.36
CA THR A 482 -21.33 5.37 -6.69
C THR A 482 -21.77 4.06 -7.32
N ILE A 483 -23.07 3.71 -7.19
CA ILE A 483 -23.64 2.55 -7.87
C ILE A 483 -23.41 2.66 -9.38
N GLU A 484 -23.57 3.86 -9.95
CA GLU A 484 -23.33 4.12 -11.37
C GLU A 484 -21.88 3.81 -11.76
N ASP A 485 -20.91 4.35 -11.03
CA ASP A 485 -19.49 4.14 -11.32
C ASP A 485 -19.10 2.67 -11.18
N ILE A 486 -19.59 1.98 -10.14
CA ILE A 486 -19.32 0.55 -9.93
C ILE A 486 -19.88 -0.26 -11.10
N GLN A 487 -21.15 -0.09 -11.45
CA GLN A 487 -21.77 -0.85 -12.53
C GLN A 487 -21.11 -0.53 -13.88
N LYS A 488 -20.76 0.73 -14.12
CA LYS A 488 -20.01 1.16 -15.30
C LYS A 488 -18.65 0.47 -15.37
N THR A 489 -17.86 0.50 -14.30
CA THR A 489 -16.57 -0.19 -14.23
C THR A 489 -16.74 -1.70 -14.45
N MET A 490 -17.74 -2.33 -13.84
CA MET A 490 -17.96 -3.77 -14.00
C MET A 490 -18.46 -4.15 -15.40
N SER A 491 -19.11 -3.23 -16.11
CA SER A 491 -19.54 -3.42 -17.50
C SER A 491 -18.38 -3.28 -18.51
N ASP A 492 -17.36 -2.50 -18.16
CA ASP A 492 -16.16 -2.25 -18.97
C ASP A 492 -15.17 -3.42 -18.86
N LYS A 493 -15.46 -4.50 -19.59
CA LYS A 493 -14.66 -5.73 -19.55
C LYS A 493 -13.29 -5.52 -20.20
N THR A 494 -12.24 -5.88 -19.47
CA THR A 494 -10.90 -6.03 -20.04
C THR A 494 -10.75 -7.38 -20.73
N ASP A 495 -10.20 -7.39 -21.95
CA ASP A 495 -9.79 -8.61 -22.64
C ASP A 495 -8.56 -9.23 -21.96
N ILE A 496 -8.78 -9.97 -20.87
CA ILE A 496 -7.74 -10.84 -20.30
C ILE A 496 -7.82 -12.22 -20.97
N PRO A 497 -6.70 -12.79 -21.42
CA PRO A 497 -6.63 -14.16 -21.93
C PRO A 497 -6.69 -15.20 -20.79
N PHE A 498 -7.70 -15.17 -19.92
CA PHE A 498 -7.97 -16.29 -19.02
C PHE A 498 -9.00 -17.21 -19.67
N LYS A 499 -8.52 -18.33 -20.23
CA LYS A 499 -9.37 -19.51 -20.40
C LYS A 499 -9.80 -19.93 -18.99
N THR A 500 -11.07 -19.74 -18.67
CA THR A 500 -11.70 -20.39 -17.51
C THR A 500 -11.25 -21.85 -17.47
N PRO A 501 -10.84 -22.39 -16.31
CA PRO A 501 -10.71 -23.83 -16.16
C PRO A 501 -12.05 -24.43 -16.60
N ARG A 502 -12.04 -25.19 -17.70
CA ARG A 502 -13.21 -26.00 -18.03
C ARG A 502 -13.39 -26.93 -16.84
N ILE A 503 -14.48 -26.76 -16.11
CA ILE A 503 -14.97 -27.78 -15.19
C ILE A 503 -14.99 -29.06 -16.01
N CYS A 504 -14.13 -30.03 -15.67
CA CYS A 504 -14.18 -31.37 -16.22
C CYS A 504 -15.55 -31.95 -15.86
N ARG A 505 -16.54 -31.75 -16.73
CA ARG A 505 -17.68 -32.65 -16.80
C ARG A 505 -17.10 -34.01 -17.14
N SER A 506 -17.49 -34.99 -16.34
CA SER A 506 -17.17 -36.41 -16.44
C SER A 506 -16.89 -36.85 -17.88
N ILE A 507 -15.76 -37.56 -18.03
CA ILE A 507 -15.39 -38.26 -19.26
C ILE A 507 -16.48 -39.30 -19.55
N GLU A 508 -17.47 -38.94 -20.35
CA GLU A 508 -18.20 -39.92 -21.14
C GLU A 508 -17.36 -40.21 -22.38
N ARG A 509 -16.82 -41.43 -22.41
CA ARG A 509 -16.13 -41.98 -23.56
C ARG A 509 -17.08 -41.99 -24.75
N ASN A 510 -16.75 -41.23 -25.79
CA ASN A 510 -17.14 -41.55 -27.15
C ASN A 510 -15.98 -41.32 -28.10
N THR A 511 -15.72 -42.36 -28.87
CA THR A 511 -14.62 -42.59 -29.81
C THR A 511 -14.56 -41.58 -30.97
N PRO A 512 -13.38 -41.38 -31.58
CA PRO A 512 -13.17 -40.34 -32.58
C PRO A 512 -13.62 -40.79 -33.98
N GLU A 513 -14.54 -40.05 -34.58
CA GLU A 513 -14.74 -40.08 -36.03
C GLU A 513 -14.15 -38.83 -36.69
N THR A 514 -13.47 -39.11 -37.80
CA THR A 514 -12.71 -38.25 -38.70
C THR A 514 -13.46 -37.01 -39.18
N GLY A 515 -12.83 -35.82 -39.10
CA GLY A 515 -13.43 -34.61 -39.68
C GLY A 515 -12.55 -33.36 -39.61
N LYS A 516 -11.97 -33.02 -40.76
CA LYS A 516 -11.30 -31.77 -41.20
C LYS A 516 -11.48 -30.52 -40.30
N PHE A 517 -10.36 -29.91 -39.89
CA PHE A 517 -10.30 -28.55 -39.35
C PHE A 517 -10.49 -27.49 -40.46
N PRO A 518 -11.33 -26.45 -40.28
CA PRO A 518 -11.35 -25.30 -41.17
C PRO A 518 -10.29 -24.26 -40.77
N VAL A 519 -9.49 -23.84 -41.75
CA VAL A 519 -8.57 -22.69 -41.66
C VAL A 519 -9.41 -21.41 -41.65
N SER A 520 -9.33 -20.61 -40.60
CA SER A 520 -9.95 -19.28 -40.54
C SER A 520 -8.96 -18.20 -41.01
N LYS A 521 -9.45 -17.36 -41.93
CA LYS A 521 -8.77 -16.21 -42.55
C LYS A 521 -8.39 -15.17 -41.50
N ARG A 522 -7.11 -14.74 -41.48
CA ARG A 522 -6.70 -13.48 -40.82
C ARG A 522 -7.22 -12.29 -41.64
N ARG A 523 -7.82 -11.31 -40.96
CA ARG A 523 -8.06 -9.97 -41.49
C ARG A 523 -6.72 -9.22 -41.53
N GLU A 524 -6.24 -8.90 -42.72
CA GLU A 524 -5.19 -7.91 -42.93
C GLU A 524 -5.75 -6.51 -42.64
N THR A 525 -5.06 -5.76 -41.78
CA THR A 525 -5.29 -4.32 -41.64
C THR A 525 -4.20 -3.64 -42.46
N ASN A 526 -4.62 -2.86 -43.47
CA ASN A 526 -3.75 -2.09 -44.33
C ASN A 526 -3.05 -0.99 -43.53
N SER A 527 -1.75 -1.14 -43.35
CA SER A 527 -0.84 -0.03 -43.05
C SER A 527 0.38 -0.20 -43.94
N GLU A 528 0.42 0.58 -45.02
CA GLU A 528 1.55 0.65 -45.94
C GLU A 528 2.74 1.31 -45.23
N ILE A 529 3.90 0.64 -45.27
CA ILE A 529 5.16 1.15 -44.75
C ILE A 529 5.94 1.70 -45.94
N PHE A 530 6.15 3.02 -45.97
CA PHE A 530 7.16 3.62 -46.85
C PHE A 530 8.53 3.49 -46.19
N VAL A 531 9.45 2.79 -46.86
CA VAL A 531 10.87 2.73 -46.50
C VAL A 531 11.60 3.70 -47.41
N ASP A 532 12.09 4.81 -46.85
CA ASP A 532 13.05 5.66 -47.55
C ASP A 532 14.45 5.04 -47.40
N GLY A 533 15.13 4.86 -48.53
CA GLY A 533 16.22 3.91 -48.69
C GLY A 533 17.58 4.33 -48.13
N ASP A 534 17.77 5.60 -47.75
CA ASP A 534 19.13 6.15 -47.58
C ASP A 534 19.46 6.80 -46.23
N SER A 535 18.68 6.60 -45.17
CA SER A 535 19.04 7.16 -43.85
C SER A 535 18.98 6.21 -42.64
N GLY A 536 18.55 4.96 -42.79
CA GLY A 536 18.65 3.97 -41.70
C GLY A 536 17.82 4.26 -40.43
N TYR A 537 16.82 5.16 -40.50
CA TYR A 537 15.88 5.41 -39.40
C TYR A 537 14.43 5.40 -39.90
N SER A 538 13.56 4.65 -39.22
CA SER A 538 12.10 4.70 -39.43
C SER A 538 11.48 5.72 -38.47
N VAL A 539 10.99 6.84 -38.99
CA VAL A 539 10.27 7.85 -38.18
C VAL A 539 8.77 7.60 -38.24
N LEU A 540 8.16 7.29 -37.10
CA LEU A 540 6.72 7.15 -36.94
C LEU A 540 6.14 8.54 -36.61
N LYS A 541 5.65 9.25 -37.64
CA LYS A 541 5.09 10.60 -37.49
C LYS A 541 3.60 10.52 -37.12
N LEU A 542 3.28 10.57 -35.82
CA LEU A 542 1.89 10.71 -35.36
C LEU A 542 1.48 12.18 -35.39
N ARG A 543 0.52 12.53 -36.27
CA ARG A 543 -0.19 13.82 -36.26
C ARG A 543 -1.30 13.71 -35.21
N CYS A 544 -1.33 14.61 -34.23
CA CYS A 544 -2.32 14.62 -33.15
C CYS A 544 -3.24 15.84 -33.30
N ASP A 545 -4.42 15.61 -33.86
CA ASP A 545 -5.59 16.45 -33.65
C ASP A 545 -6.59 15.59 -32.87
N TYR A 546 -6.74 15.74 -31.54
CA TYR A 546 -7.92 15.39 -30.72
C TYR A 546 -7.64 15.51 -29.20
N GLU A 547 -8.61 16.07 -28.45
CA GLU A 547 -8.64 16.26 -26.98
C GLU A 547 -8.58 14.94 -26.17
N PRO A 548 -8.10 14.96 -24.89
CA PRO A 548 -7.62 13.74 -24.25
C PRO A 548 -8.69 12.99 -23.42
N LYS A 549 -8.81 11.67 -23.69
CA LYS A 549 -9.56 10.66 -22.93
C LYS A 549 -8.65 9.68 -22.16
N ASP A 550 -7.53 10.14 -21.58
CA ASP A 550 -6.55 9.26 -20.92
C ASP A 550 -6.07 9.83 -19.57
N GLU A 551 -6.17 9.04 -18.49
CA GLU A 551 -5.82 9.41 -17.11
C GLU A 551 -4.34 9.77 -16.95
N LYS A 552 -3.44 9.22 -17.79
CA LYS A 552 -2.02 9.60 -17.79
C LYS A 552 -1.78 11.07 -18.17
N ARG A 553 -2.73 11.68 -18.88
CA ARG A 553 -2.68 13.09 -19.26
C ARG A 553 -3.28 14.00 -18.19
N LEU A 554 -4.10 13.49 -17.26
CA LEU A 554 -4.76 14.31 -16.23
C LEU A 554 -3.79 14.82 -15.16
N ASP A 555 -2.84 14.00 -14.70
CA ASP A 555 -1.84 14.43 -13.72
C ASP A 555 -0.79 15.38 -14.33
N LEU A 556 -0.42 15.16 -15.60
CA LEU A 556 0.37 16.12 -16.38
C LEU A 556 -0.41 17.43 -16.56
N TYR A 557 -1.71 17.36 -16.82
CA TYR A 557 -2.59 18.53 -16.96
C TYR A 557 -2.76 19.28 -15.63
N LYS A 558 -2.87 18.58 -14.48
CA LYS A 558 -2.86 19.19 -13.14
C LYS A 558 -1.53 19.89 -12.85
N ALA A 559 -0.40 19.24 -13.14
CA ALA A 559 0.93 19.84 -12.98
C ALA A 559 1.11 21.06 -13.91
N LEU A 560 0.64 20.97 -15.16
CA LEU A 560 0.63 22.08 -16.10
C LEU A 560 -0.33 23.19 -15.68
N ASN A 561 -1.46 22.88 -15.04
CA ASN A 561 -2.40 23.86 -14.49
C ASN A 561 -1.84 24.58 -13.27
N VAL A 562 -1.12 23.89 -12.37
CA VAL A 562 -0.39 24.56 -11.28
C VAL A 562 0.69 25.49 -11.85
N ILE A 563 1.42 25.05 -12.88
CA ILE A 563 2.38 25.90 -13.61
C ILE A 563 1.67 27.08 -14.30
N LYS A 564 0.45 26.87 -14.82
CA LYS A 564 -0.37 27.89 -15.46
C LYS A 564 -0.93 28.91 -14.46
N GLU A 565 -1.36 28.47 -13.28
CA GLU A 565 -1.81 29.34 -12.19
C GLU A 565 -0.64 30.16 -11.61
N ILE A 566 0.55 29.58 -11.52
CA ILE A 566 1.79 30.30 -11.18
C ILE A 566 2.12 31.35 -12.27
N ARG A 567 1.87 31.04 -13.55
CA ARG A 567 2.02 31.97 -14.69
C ARG A 567 1.00 33.11 -14.71
N GLU A 568 -0.23 32.86 -14.24
CA GLU A 568 -1.36 33.80 -14.33
C GLU A 568 -1.44 34.77 -13.12
N TRP A 569 -0.58 34.58 -12.10
CA TRP A 569 -0.52 35.46 -10.94
C TRP A 569 0.14 36.82 -11.27
N LYS A 570 -0.70 37.87 -11.34
CA LYS A 570 -0.32 39.29 -11.52
C LYS A 570 0.10 39.86 -10.16
N PRO A 571 1.39 40.17 -9.92
CA PRO A 571 2.06 41.30 -10.55
C PRO A 571 3.49 40.93 -11.02
N MET A 572 3.60 40.67 -12.32
CA MET A 572 4.75 40.06 -12.97
C MET A 572 5.49 41.12 -13.81
N LYS A 573 6.24 42.01 -13.11
CA LYS A 573 7.19 42.93 -13.77
C LYS A 573 8.65 42.55 -13.47
N TYR A 574 8.89 41.84 -12.37
CA TYR A 574 10.23 41.38 -11.98
C TYR A 574 10.64 40.03 -12.60
N LEU A 575 9.71 39.10 -12.84
CA LEU A 575 10.06 37.79 -13.43
C LEU A 575 10.36 37.87 -14.94
N ASN A 576 9.79 38.85 -15.67
CA ASN A 576 10.15 39.06 -17.08
C ASN A 576 11.60 39.55 -17.21
N GLN A 577 12.10 40.30 -16.23
CA GLN A 577 13.49 40.74 -16.18
C GLN A 577 14.45 39.57 -15.88
N ILE A 578 14.03 38.65 -15.00
CA ILE A 578 14.77 37.39 -14.72
C ILE A 578 14.78 36.46 -15.95
N MET A 579 13.69 36.43 -16.73
CA MET A 579 13.59 35.61 -17.93
C MET A 579 14.40 36.20 -19.10
N GLU A 580 14.52 37.52 -19.21
CA GLU A 580 15.37 38.17 -20.23
C GLU A 580 16.88 37.89 -19.98
N GLU A 581 17.33 37.79 -18.73
CA GLU A 581 18.71 37.38 -18.41
C GLU A 581 19.01 35.89 -18.66
N VAL A 582 17.97 35.04 -18.75
CA VAL A 582 18.10 33.61 -19.12
C VAL A 582 18.16 33.43 -20.66
N TYR A 583 17.82 34.46 -21.44
CA TYR A 583 17.77 34.41 -22.90
C TYR A 583 19.10 34.62 -23.63
N GLU A 584 20.23 34.84 -22.93
CA GLU A 584 21.58 34.86 -23.55
C GLU A 584 22.24 33.47 -23.70
N TYR A 585 21.47 32.37 -23.63
CA TYR A 585 21.96 31.03 -23.95
C TYR A 585 21.23 30.23 -25.06
N PRO A 586 20.82 30.79 -26.22
CA PRO A 586 20.15 30.03 -27.28
C PRO A 586 21.07 29.70 -28.48
N ALA A 587 22.33 29.30 -28.23
CA ALA A 587 23.22 28.81 -29.29
C ALA A 587 23.69 27.35 -29.11
N LYS A 588 23.26 26.63 -28.06
CA LYS A 588 23.58 25.20 -27.88
C LYS A 588 22.46 24.37 -27.26
N ILE A 589 21.22 24.49 -27.75
CA ILE A 589 20.19 23.46 -27.51
C ILE A 589 19.29 23.29 -28.75
N PRO A 590 19.69 22.42 -29.69
CA PRO A 590 18.74 21.54 -30.33
C PRO A 590 19.14 20.12 -29.92
N ASN A 591 18.65 19.63 -28.77
CA ASN A 591 18.73 18.19 -28.38
C ASN A 591 17.92 17.80 -27.11
N LEU A 592 16.90 18.56 -26.70
CA LEU A 592 16.10 18.23 -25.50
C LEU A 592 14.74 17.56 -25.80
N LEU A 593 14.58 16.99 -26.99
CA LEU A 593 13.46 16.11 -27.36
C LEU A 593 13.87 14.64 -27.58
N GLU A 594 15.10 14.25 -27.23
CA GLU A 594 15.64 12.89 -27.45
C GLU A 594 15.85 12.04 -26.18
N LEU A 595 15.18 12.35 -25.07
CA LEU A 595 15.25 11.52 -23.85
C LEU A 595 13.89 10.90 -23.49
N VAL A 596 13.33 10.14 -24.43
CA VAL A 596 12.50 8.96 -24.13
C VAL A 596 12.94 7.85 -25.08
N MET A 597 14.12 7.27 -24.81
CA MET A 597 14.52 5.99 -25.39
C MET A 597 14.28 4.88 -24.38
N ILE A 598 13.28 4.05 -24.70
CA ILE A 598 13.14 2.68 -24.19
C ILE A 598 14.39 1.91 -24.68
N PRO A 599 15.08 1.11 -23.85
CA PRO A 599 16.07 0.19 -24.38
C PRO A 599 15.34 -0.93 -25.13
N LEU A 600 15.25 -0.81 -26.45
CA LEU A 600 15.06 -1.97 -27.33
C LEU A 600 16.40 -2.70 -27.39
N ILE A 601 16.39 -3.94 -26.89
CA ILE A 601 17.52 -4.87 -26.96
C ILE A 601 17.98 -4.97 -28.43
N PRO A 602 19.28 -4.78 -28.75
CA PRO A 602 19.76 -4.93 -30.12
C PRO A 602 19.64 -6.39 -30.55
N HIS A 603 19.04 -6.63 -31.73
CA HIS A 603 19.18 -7.88 -32.45
C HIS A 603 20.67 -8.16 -32.70
N ARG A 604 21.32 -8.96 -31.85
CA ARG A 604 22.62 -9.55 -32.17
C ARG A 604 22.45 -10.49 -33.36
N ARG A 605 23.24 -10.23 -34.39
CA ARG A 605 23.44 -11.06 -35.58
C ARG A 605 23.55 -12.54 -35.19
N ARG A 606 22.78 -13.39 -35.87
CA ARG A 606 22.87 -14.86 -35.78
C ARG A 606 24.34 -15.28 -35.95
N PRO A 607 24.91 -16.10 -35.06
CA PRO A 607 26.14 -16.81 -35.38
C PRO A 607 25.84 -17.77 -36.55
N LYS A 608 26.66 -17.72 -37.61
CA LYS A 608 26.68 -18.78 -38.62
C LYS A 608 27.05 -20.08 -37.92
N PHE A 609 26.18 -21.08 -37.99
CA PHE A 609 26.50 -22.45 -37.61
C PHE A 609 27.69 -22.93 -38.44
N LEU A 610 28.85 -23.12 -37.80
CA LEU A 610 29.93 -23.95 -38.31
C LEU A 610 29.57 -25.41 -37.98
N PRO A 611 29.52 -26.33 -38.96
CA PRO A 611 29.20 -27.72 -38.68
C PRO A 611 30.46 -28.38 -38.11
N PHE A 612 30.40 -28.82 -36.84
CA PHE A 612 31.35 -29.81 -36.33
C PHE A 612 30.71 -31.21 -36.33
N PRO A 613 31.53 -32.25 -36.61
CA PRO A 613 31.07 -33.48 -37.22
C PRO A 613 30.41 -34.44 -36.21
N MET A 614 29.40 -35.16 -36.69
CA MET A 614 28.87 -36.36 -36.05
C MET A 614 30.01 -37.38 -35.86
N ALA A 615 30.45 -37.56 -34.61
CA ALA A 615 31.21 -38.73 -34.21
C ALA A 615 30.23 -39.86 -33.88
N THR A 616 30.29 -40.87 -34.73
CA THR A 616 29.58 -42.14 -34.66
C THR A 616 29.83 -42.90 -33.37
N SER A 617 28.79 -43.62 -32.95
CA SER A 617 28.81 -44.65 -31.92
C SER A 617 30.00 -45.61 -32.02
N SER A 618 30.71 -45.80 -30.92
CA SER A 618 31.41 -47.05 -30.64
C SER A 618 31.06 -47.53 -29.24
N THR A 619 30.37 -48.66 -29.23
CA THR A 619 30.27 -49.65 -28.16
C THR A 619 31.58 -49.85 -27.41
N GLU A 620 31.54 -49.76 -26.07
CA GLU A 620 32.24 -50.61 -25.09
C GLU A 620 32.51 -49.83 -23.78
N ALA A 621 31.65 -50.05 -22.78
CA ALA A 621 32.03 -50.12 -21.37
C ALA A 621 30.77 -50.40 -20.53
N ARG A 622 30.37 -51.68 -20.48
CA ARG A 622 29.45 -52.21 -19.47
C ARG A 622 30.17 -52.19 -18.13
N GLY A 623 29.58 -51.56 -17.11
CA GLY A 623 30.12 -51.60 -15.76
C GLY A 623 29.19 -51.05 -14.68
N LYS A 624 28.19 -51.86 -14.30
CA LYS A 624 27.43 -51.83 -13.03
C LYS A 624 26.56 -50.60 -12.71
N PHE A 625 25.29 -50.72 -13.06
CA PHE A 625 24.17 -50.09 -12.37
C PHE A 625 23.85 -50.83 -11.05
N ARG A 626 23.70 -50.10 -9.95
CA ARG A 626 22.75 -50.43 -8.86
C ARG A 626 22.18 -49.15 -8.25
N GLU A 627 20.87 -49.01 -8.43
CA GLU A 627 19.82 -48.46 -7.54
C GLU A 627 19.98 -47.06 -6.91
N GLY A 628 19.13 -46.14 -7.38
CA GLY A 628 18.57 -45.05 -6.56
C GLY A 628 18.73 -43.64 -7.11
N GLY A 629 17.65 -43.06 -7.64
CA GLY A 629 17.49 -41.60 -7.77
C GLY A 629 17.53 -41.06 -9.20
N TYR A 630 16.39 -40.54 -9.68
CA TYR A 630 16.32 -39.69 -10.87
C TYR A 630 17.07 -38.38 -10.59
N GLY A 631 18.34 -38.33 -10.97
CA GLY A 631 19.12 -37.08 -11.07
C GLY A 631 18.76 -36.35 -12.36
N CYS A 632 18.07 -35.22 -12.24
CA CYS A 632 17.99 -34.21 -13.29
C CYS A 632 19.36 -33.49 -13.35
N PRO A 633 19.96 -33.23 -14.52
CA PRO A 633 21.22 -32.50 -14.58
C PRO A 633 20.99 -31.07 -14.08
N TYR A 634 21.61 -30.74 -12.96
CA TYR A 634 21.74 -29.37 -12.44
C TYR A 634 22.39 -28.49 -13.51
N PHE A 635 21.62 -27.55 -14.06
CA PHE A 635 22.18 -26.32 -14.59
C PHE A 635 22.45 -25.43 -13.39
N ASP A 636 23.72 -25.16 -13.10
CA ASP A 636 24.13 -24.23 -12.06
C ASP A 636 23.75 -22.80 -12.48
N TRP A 637 22.73 -22.23 -11.84
CA TRP A 637 22.21 -20.89 -12.11
C TRP A 637 23.00 -19.78 -11.39
N ASN A 638 23.98 -20.12 -10.54
CA ASN A 638 24.64 -19.12 -9.70
C ASN A 638 25.78 -18.37 -10.41
N GLU A 639 26.50 -18.97 -11.35
CA GLU A 639 27.63 -18.29 -12.02
C GLU A 639 27.19 -17.28 -13.11
N ASN A 640 25.99 -17.45 -13.68
CA ASN A 640 25.49 -16.54 -14.73
C ASN A 640 24.77 -15.29 -14.18
N PHE A 641 24.36 -15.29 -12.91
CA PHE A 641 23.68 -14.14 -12.30
C PHE A 641 24.67 -13.01 -11.98
N GLU A 642 25.88 -13.33 -11.50
CA GLU A 642 26.93 -12.34 -11.24
C GLU A 642 27.46 -11.73 -12.56
N SER A 643 27.56 -12.54 -13.61
CA SER A 643 27.98 -12.09 -14.94
C SER A 643 26.96 -11.11 -15.58
N CYS A 644 25.66 -11.31 -15.32
CA CYS A 644 24.61 -10.41 -15.83
C CYS A 644 24.52 -9.09 -15.04
N MET A 645 24.82 -9.12 -13.73
CA MET A 645 24.85 -7.92 -12.88
C MET A 645 26.07 -7.03 -13.18
N ALA A 646 27.24 -7.62 -13.45
CA ALA A 646 28.46 -6.88 -13.79
C ALA A 646 28.35 -6.12 -15.14
N ILE A 647 27.63 -6.68 -16.11
CA ILE A 647 27.37 -6.02 -17.40
C ILE A 647 26.41 -4.82 -17.23
N GLN A 648 25.53 -4.87 -16.23
CA GLN A 648 24.58 -3.78 -15.95
C GLN A 648 25.24 -2.61 -15.21
N GLU A 649 26.26 -2.86 -14.37
CA GLU A 649 27.01 -1.79 -13.69
C GLU A 649 27.99 -1.06 -14.62
N THR A 650 28.60 -1.76 -15.58
CA THR A 650 29.57 -1.13 -16.50
C THR A 650 28.90 -0.20 -17.53
N CYS A 651 27.63 -0.42 -17.86
CA CYS A 651 26.88 0.45 -18.80
C CYS A 651 26.24 1.68 -18.13
N LEU A 652 26.41 1.87 -16.81
CA LEU A 652 25.85 3.01 -16.06
C LEU A 652 26.92 4.06 -15.69
N GLU A 653 28.19 3.82 -16.00
CA GLU A 653 29.30 4.76 -15.80
C GLU A 653 29.81 5.45 -17.10
N GLU A 654 29.36 5.01 -18.28
CA GLU A 654 29.45 5.77 -19.55
C GLU A 654 28.11 6.46 -19.85
#